data_AF-A0A1V5UVC0-F1
#
_entry.id   AF-A0A1V5UVC0-F1
#
_cell.length_a   1.000
_cell.length_b   1.000
_cell.length_c   1.000
_cell.angle_alpha   90.00
_cell.angle_beta   90.00
_cell.angle_gamma   90.00
#
_symmetry.space_group_name_H-M   'P 1'
#
loop_
_entity.id
_entity.type
_entity.pdbx_description
1 polymer ?
#
loop_
_entity_poly.entity_id
_entity_poly.type
_entity_poly.pdbx_seq_one_letter_code
_entity_poly.pdbx_strand_id
1 'polypeptide(L)'
;MEITHLFKAKEPVTPPELFLAIQIQEGLVKTAIWQVSNGKPEIVSYGSQEEWGDTESLLVAVDTSLAHALESQDQEPNRVIFGLPESWIKEDKISPESSAYLKELIKKLELEPVGFVAITEAIIQQLKLSEGIPPTAIFLEVHSSKVNVVVTRLGDIVGREEVGRSQDLAKDVQEGLARLDLDHLPARILVINGQDPDIEQQLTSFPWQDHLPFPHLPKVEIPDPKLSIQAIALSGGSEAARSLGISVTETKKTQNHPTTSNSSSNSSVPPPSVLTNHGFVTGRDIRDTNTPSYPSVSPSSPTSQANFTNSSPSIPNHPPVSPPSLLSRVTSPIKQFLELSRSQTYIKKPPYLNLKHSKLILIIPPLLIISLILSAVLVHGFFSSATLVLHILPKQIDKSFSLAVSDSPHPDLPTVPATLDSLELEASVSLPTTGEATVGDKAVGEVTVFNKTDTEKTLEKGTTIITADNLKFTLDQDLNIASRSAEEQEGGVNIIYGKSTVAVTAANIGAEYNISTDTDFTVGTFPKSSLEAKATKDFSGGTSRTVKAVSVNDQQALLDQLTQQIQQQAQDQLSSSTEYQVVPQDTQVISKQYSHDVGEEASTLSLDLKVKANFLKFLQSDLRSLIESEISSDIPPDFALDSSNTQISIDPPQSDPDTGYAITTATVKASLMPQLSVSDYQQQLKGKTLNAAKTLLQTIPGYQKTTVIINPNLPFITEKLPLNPAKINLTLEPSAQP
;
A
#
# COMPACT_ATOMS: atom_id res chain seq x y z
N MET A 1 64.35 40.57 1.95
CA MET A 1 63.40 39.47 2.23
C MET A 1 62.19 40.12 2.85
N GLU A 2 61.13 40.28 2.05
CA GLU A 2 59.87 40.87 2.51
C GLU A 2 59.00 39.82 3.18
N ILE A 3 58.38 40.22 4.28
CA ILE A 3 57.43 39.45 5.07
C ILE A 3 56.06 39.98 4.64
N THR A 4 55.26 39.16 3.95
CA THR A 4 53.89 39.53 3.59
C THR A 4 52.98 38.32 3.76
N HIS A 5 51.75 38.60 4.20
CA HIS A 5 50.60 37.70 4.40
C HIS A 5 50.37 37.19 5.83
N LEU A 6 50.00 38.11 6.74
CA LEU A 6 49.47 37.80 8.08
C LEU A 6 47.99 38.13 8.28
N PHE A 7 47.24 38.54 7.24
CA PHE A 7 45.79 38.76 7.38
C PHE A 7 45.04 38.26 6.14
N LYS A 8 44.47 37.06 6.24
CA LYS A 8 43.40 36.61 5.35
C LYS A 8 42.10 37.18 5.91
N ALA A 9 41.46 38.07 5.15
CA ALA A 9 40.17 38.62 5.50
C ALA A 9 39.17 37.46 5.74
N LYS A 10 38.49 37.49 6.88
CA LYS A 10 37.40 36.58 7.22
C LYS A 10 36.24 36.93 6.27
N GLU A 11 35.89 36.00 5.39
CA GLU A 11 34.70 36.14 4.55
C GLU A 11 33.47 36.43 5.43
N PRO A 12 32.54 37.30 5.01
CA PRO A 12 31.31 37.53 5.75
C PRO A 12 30.50 36.24 5.75
N VAL A 13 30.47 35.56 6.89
CA VAL A 13 29.60 34.41 7.12
C VAL A 13 28.19 34.98 7.24
N THR A 14 27.39 34.89 6.18
CA THR A 14 25.94 35.10 6.28
C THR A 14 25.40 34.14 7.33
N PRO A 15 24.61 34.61 8.32
CA PRO A 15 24.04 33.73 9.32
C PRO A 15 23.22 32.62 8.63
N PRO A 16 23.27 31.38 9.14
CA PRO A 16 22.49 30.29 8.60
C PRO A 16 20.99 30.63 8.64
N GLU A 17 20.27 30.30 7.57
CA GLU A 17 18.82 30.50 7.50
C GLU A 17 18.14 29.66 8.58
N LEU A 18 17.23 30.28 9.34
CA LEU A 18 16.43 29.62 10.38
C LEU A 18 15.10 29.17 9.80
N PHE A 19 14.69 27.96 10.19
CA PHE A 19 13.43 27.34 9.82
C PHE A 19 12.61 27.06 11.08
N LEU A 20 11.30 27.09 10.92
CA LEU A 20 10.34 26.75 11.95
C LEU A 20 9.78 25.35 11.70
N ALA A 21 9.70 24.54 12.74
CA ALA A 21 8.87 23.34 12.78
C ALA A 21 7.69 23.60 13.73
N ILE A 22 6.48 23.31 13.27
CA ILE A 22 5.26 23.35 14.10
C ILE A 22 4.66 21.96 14.11
N GLN A 23 4.59 21.34 15.28
CA GLN A 23 3.82 20.12 15.50
C GLN A 23 2.43 20.50 15.99
N ILE A 24 1.41 20.04 15.27
CA ILE A 24 0.01 20.14 15.68
C ILE A 24 -0.46 18.73 15.95
N GLN A 25 -0.98 18.47 17.15
CA GLN A 25 -1.69 17.23 17.48
C GLN A 25 -3.03 17.59 18.11
N GLU A 26 -3.90 16.60 18.32
CA GLU A 26 -5.17 16.82 19.01
C GLU A 26 -4.92 17.33 20.43
N GLY A 27 -5.40 18.54 20.71
CA GLY A 27 -5.30 19.17 22.03
C GLY A 27 -3.98 19.84 22.36
N LEU A 28 -2.94 19.74 21.51
CA LEU A 28 -1.59 20.20 21.87
C LEU A 28 -0.74 20.65 20.66
N VAL A 29 0.15 21.61 20.91
CA VAL A 29 1.14 22.13 19.95
C VAL A 29 2.53 22.18 20.55
N LYS A 30 3.54 21.98 19.68
CA LYS A 30 4.96 22.23 19.98
C LYS A 30 5.61 22.95 18.81
N THR A 31 6.62 23.76 19.09
CA THR A 31 7.44 24.40 18.06
C THR A 31 8.93 24.11 18.29
N ALA A 32 9.72 24.18 17.23
CA ALA A 32 11.17 24.18 17.31
C ALA A 32 11.78 25.02 16.18
N ILE A 33 12.86 25.72 16.49
CA ILE A 33 13.66 26.43 15.50
C ILE A 33 14.85 25.54 15.15
N TRP A 34 15.10 25.38 13.86
CA TRP A 34 16.17 24.54 13.35
C TRP A 34 16.87 25.19 12.16
N GLN A 35 18.07 24.73 11.86
CA GLN A 35 18.89 25.27 10.78
C GLN A 35 19.69 24.16 10.10
N VAL A 36 20.20 24.44 8.91
CA VAL A 36 21.18 23.58 8.23
C VAL A 36 22.56 24.23 8.36
N SER A 37 23.41 23.67 9.22
CA SER A 37 24.79 24.13 9.44
C SER A 37 25.77 23.10 8.89
N ASN A 38 26.68 23.53 7.99
CA ASN A 38 27.65 22.63 7.32
C ASN A 38 26.99 21.40 6.66
N GLY A 39 25.80 21.60 6.09
CA GLY A 39 25.01 20.53 5.50
C GLY A 39 24.41 19.54 6.50
N LYS A 40 24.39 19.84 7.80
CA LYS A 40 23.71 19.00 8.79
C LYS A 40 22.54 19.76 9.43
N PRO A 41 21.37 19.12 9.56
CA PRO A 41 20.24 19.72 10.26
C PRO A 41 20.51 19.69 11.76
N GLU A 42 20.30 20.82 12.43
CA GLU A 42 20.51 20.98 13.86
C GLU A 42 19.36 21.79 14.47
N ILE A 43 18.87 21.36 15.64
CA ILE A 43 17.91 22.14 16.42
C ILE A 43 18.65 23.29 17.09
N VAL A 44 18.10 24.49 16.96
CA VAL A 44 18.59 25.71 17.58
C VAL A 44 17.93 25.90 18.94
N SER A 45 16.60 25.81 19.00
CA SER A 45 15.82 25.97 20.22
C SER A 45 14.48 25.22 20.14
N TYR A 46 13.88 24.97 21.31
CA TYR A 46 12.56 24.36 21.44
C TYR A 46 11.59 25.37 22.06
N GLY A 47 10.36 25.38 21.55
CA GLY A 47 9.25 26.07 22.19
C GLY A 47 8.69 25.30 23.39
N SER A 48 7.74 25.92 24.06
CA SER A 48 6.93 25.26 25.10
C SER A 48 5.90 24.32 24.48
N GLN A 49 5.33 23.46 25.32
CA GLN A 49 4.20 22.61 24.98
C GLN A 49 2.92 23.31 25.41
N GLU A 50 2.04 23.61 24.46
CA GLU A 50 0.83 24.41 24.70
C GLU A 50 -0.43 23.62 24.33
N GLU A 51 -1.51 23.79 25.10
CA GLU A 51 -2.80 23.14 24.85
C GLU A 51 -3.71 24.02 23.99
N TRP A 52 -4.57 23.39 23.18
CA TRP A 52 -5.54 24.10 22.33
C TRP A 52 -6.82 23.28 22.14
N GLY A 53 -7.93 23.93 21.80
CA GLY A 53 -9.23 23.24 21.60
C GLY A 53 -10.05 23.73 20.41
N ASP A 54 -9.74 24.92 19.89
CA ASP A 54 -10.41 25.56 18.76
C ASP A 54 -9.40 26.39 17.94
N THR A 55 -9.85 27.02 16.85
CA THR A 55 -8.97 27.74 15.93
C THR A 55 -8.29 28.95 16.56
N GLU A 56 -8.99 29.70 17.43
CA GLU A 56 -8.43 30.89 18.07
C GLU A 56 -7.38 30.49 19.13
N SER A 57 -7.68 29.49 19.94
CA SER A 57 -6.74 28.93 20.92
C SER A 57 -5.53 28.27 20.27
N LEU A 58 -5.69 27.65 19.08
CA LEU A 58 -4.56 27.10 18.32
C LEU A 58 -3.56 28.20 17.91
N LEU A 59 -4.04 29.33 17.41
CA LEU A 59 -3.18 30.47 17.04
C LEU A 59 -2.40 30.98 18.25
N VAL A 60 -3.08 31.15 19.39
CA VAL A 60 -2.45 31.60 20.64
C VAL A 60 -1.43 30.59 21.17
N ALA A 61 -1.74 29.29 21.09
CA ALA A 61 -0.84 28.22 21.52
C ALA A 61 0.43 28.16 20.66
N VAL A 62 0.28 28.29 19.33
CA VAL A 62 1.44 28.36 18.42
C VAL A 62 2.29 29.60 18.70
N ASP A 63 1.67 30.77 18.85
CA ASP A 63 2.36 32.04 19.13
C ASP A 63 3.13 31.97 20.46
N THR A 64 2.51 31.44 21.50
CA THR A 64 3.14 31.27 22.83
C THR A 64 4.32 30.29 22.77
N SER A 65 4.14 29.15 22.10
CA SER A 65 5.21 28.16 21.91
C SER A 65 6.37 28.75 21.10
N LEU A 66 6.08 29.49 20.02
CA LEU A 66 7.07 30.15 19.17
C LEU A 66 7.83 31.23 19.93
N ALA A 67 7.14 32.06 20.72
CA ALA A 67 7.76 33.09 21.56
C ALA A 67 8.78 32.48 22.53
N HIS A 68 8.46 31.33 23.14
CA HIS A 68 9.41 30.59 23.98
C HIS A 68 10.62 30.08 23.19
N ALA A 69 10.41 29.60 21.95
CA ALA A 69 11.52 29.17 21.08
C ALA A 69 12.44 30.35 20.70
N LEU A 70 11.89 31.56 20.59
CA LEU A 70 12.59 32.78 20.20
C LEU A 70 13.32 33.50 21.35
N GLU A 71 13.11 33.13 22.62
CA GLU A 71 13.77 33.79 23.77
C GLU A 71 15.30 33.89 23.65
N SER A 72 15.91 32.98 22.90
CA SER A 72 17.36 32.88 22.69
C SER A 72 17.82 33.31 21.29
N GLN A 73 16.92 33.83 20.44
CA GLN A 73 17.18 34.10 19.02
C GLN A 73 16.83 35.55 18.64
N ASP A 74 17.73 36.20 17.89
CA ASP A 74 17.52 37.57 17.39
C ASP A 74 16.80 37.60 16.03
N GLN A 75 16.68 36.45 15.34
CA GLN A 75 16.06 36.32 14.02
C GLN A 75 14.83 35.40 14.10
N GLU A 76 13.72 35.88 13.56
CA GLU A 76 12.46 35.14 13.50
C GLU A 76 12.37 34.33 12.19
N PRO A 77 12.13 33.00 12.25
CA PRO A 77 11.99 32.17 11.06
C PRO A 77 10.57 32.31 10.47
N ASN A 78 10.47 32.59 9.17
CA ASN A 78 9.19 32.63 8.46
C ASN A 78 8.89 31.31 7.71
N ARG A 79 9.89 30.54 7.29
CA ARG A 79 9.70 29.27 6.59
C ARG A 79 9.35 28.14 7.56
N VAL A 80 8.24 27.45 7.31
CA VAL A 80 7.66 26.49 8.26
C VAL A 80 7.42 25.10 7.65
N ILE A 81 7.79 24.06 8.39
CA ILE A 81 7.31 22.69 8.16
C ILE A 81 6.27 22.32 9.23
N PHE A 82 5.16 21.73 8.79
CA PHE A 82 4.11 21.25 9.67
C PHE A 82 4.22 19.75 9.94
N GLY A 83 4.28 19.36 11.21
CA GLY A 83 4.02 17.99 11.63
C GLY A 83 2.56 17.83 12.01
N LEU A 84 1.84 16.98 11.29
CA LEU A 84 0.38 16.86 11.39
C LEU A 84 -0.02 15.47 11.91
N PRO A 85 -1.17 15.34 12.60
CA PRO A 85 -1.68 14.04 12.98
C PRO A 85 -2.17 13.30 11.73
N GLU A 86 -2.13 11.97 11.76
CA GLU A 86 -2.55 11.12 10.64
C GLU A 86 -3.98 11.42 10.19
N SER A 87 -4.88 11.74 11.13
CA SER A 87 -6.28 12.08 10.84
C SER A 87 -6.45 13.33 9.98
N TRP A 88 -5.44 14.20 9.91
CA TRP A 88 -5.46 15.41 9.09
C TRP A 88 -4.90 15.19 7.69
N ILE A 89 -4.42 13.99 7.38
CA ILE A 89 -3.81 13.61 6.10
C ILE A 89 -4.67 12.51 5.46
N LYS A 90 -5.09 12.72 4.21
CA LYS A 90 -5.81 11.73 3.38
C LYS A 90 -5.20 11.73 1.98
N GLU A 91 -4.81 10.55 1.48
CA GLU A 91 -4.20 10.40 0.14
C GLU A 91 -3.03 11.37 -0.09
N ASP A 92 -2.13 11.46 0.89
CA ASP A 92 -0.97 12.39 0.88
C ASP A 92 -1.34 13.88 0.77
N LYS A 93 -2.59 14.26 1.10
CA LYS A 93 -3.06 15.65 1.12
C LYS A 93 -3.66 16.00 2.46
N ILE A 94 -3.53 17.28 2.83
CA ILE A 94 -4.16 17.80 4.04
C ILE A 94 -5.68 17.83 3.84
N SER A 95 -6.42 17.30 4.80
CA SER A 95 -7.87 17.25 4.73
C SER A 95 -8.48 18.66 4.58
N PRO A 96 -9.61 18.82 3.87
CA PRO A 96 -10.24 20.13 3.71
C PRO A 96 -10.62 20.81 5.03
N GLU A 97 -10.98 20.02 6.05
CA GLU A 97 -11.36 20.49 7.39
C GLU A 97 -10.14 21.07 8.13
N SER A 98 -9.02 20.35 8.10
CA SER A 98 -7.75 20.77 8.71
C SER A 98 -7.11 21.96 7.98
N SER A 99 -7.37 22.10 6.68
CA SER A 99 -6.81 23.19 5.85
C SER A 99 -7.21 24.59 6.33
N ALA A 100 -8.37 24.74 6.99
CA ALA A 100 -8.82 26.03 7.51
C ALA A 100 -7.91 26.54 8.64
N TYR A 101 -7.56 25.66 9.58
CA TYR A 101 -6.64 25.97 10.70
C TYR A 101 -5.27 26.43 10.20
N LEU A 102 -4.70 25.70 9.23
CA LEU A 102 -3.38 26.02 8.69
C LEU A 102 -3.37 27.34 7.90
N LYS A 103 -4.40 27.60 7.10
CA LYS A 103 -4.52 28.88 6.37
C LYS A 103 -4.57 30.08 7.32
N GLU A 104 -5.26 29.94 8.44
CA GLU A 104 -5.34 31.00 9.44
C GLU A 104 -3.99 31.23 10.11
N LEU A 105 -3.30 30.17 10.55
CA LEU A 105 -1.94 30.25 11.09
C LEU A 105 -0.96 30.90 10.11
N ILE A 106 -0.92 30.41 8.87
CA ILE A 106 -0.05 30.92 7.81
C ILE A 106 -0.27 32.42 7.59
N LYS A 107 -1.53 32.86 7.53
CA LYS A 107 -1.88 34.25 7.28
C LYS A 107 -1.57 35.16 8.48
N LYS A 108 -1.84 34.70 9.71
CA LYS A 108 -1.73 35.51 10.93
C LYS A 108 -0.31 35.63 11.44
N LEU A 109 0.49 34.59 11.26
CA LEU A 109 1.90 34.52 11.66
C LEU A 109 2.86 34.76 10.49
N GLU A 110 2.35 35.16 9.32
CA GLU A 110 3.13 35.48 8.11
C GLU A 110 4.11 34.36 7.69
N LEU A 111 3.68 33.10 7.82
CA LEU A 111 4.53 31.93 7.57
C LEU A 111 4.57 31.53 6.09
N GLU A 112 5.70 31.02 5.64
CA GLU A 112 5.91 30.42 4.33
C GLU A 112 6.01 28.89 4.45
N PRO A 113 4.95 28.12 4.15
CA PRO A 113 5.00 26.67 4.27
C PRO A 113 5.98 26.06 3.27
N VAL A 114 6.93 25.27 3.76
CA VAL A 114 7.88 24.49 2.95
C VAL A 114 7.41 23.06 2.71
N GLY A 115 6.51 22.56 3.56
CA GLY A 115 5.92 21.22 3.45
C GLY A 115 5.19 20.79 4.72
N PHE A 116 4.72 19.56 4.73
CA PHE A 116 4.19 18.89 5.92
C PHE A 116 4.62 17.42 5.96
N VAL A 117 4.53 16.79 7.13
CA VAL A 117 4.83 15.38 7.36
C VAL A 117 3.91 14.82 8.43
N ALA A 118 3.54 13.55 8.33
CA ALA A 118 2.84 12.87 9.42
C ALA A 118 3.78 12.69 10.63
N ILE A 119 3.28 12.92 11.85
CA ILE A 119 4.09 12.83 13.08
C ILE A 119 4.75 11.44 13.21
N THR A 120 3.99 10.36 12.96
CA THR A 120 4.48 8.99 13.06
C THR A 120 5.61 8.72 12.07
N GLU A 121 5.44 9.15 10.83
CA GLU A 121 6.44 8.97 9.76
C GLU A 121 7.74 9.71 10.07
N ALA A 122 7.65 10.95 10.56
CA ALA A 122 8.81 11.71 10.99
C ALA A 122 9.57 10.94 12.08
N ILE A 123 8.87 10.40 13.08
CA ILE A 123 9.46 9.61 14.17
C ILE A 123 10.11 8.32 13.64
N ILE A 124 9.44 7.59 12.74
CA ILE A 124 9.98 6.37 12.12
C ILE A 124 11.32 6.67 11.44
N GLN A 125 11.40 7.77 10.66
CA GLN A 125 12.65 8.17 10.01
C GLN A 125 13.72 8.60 11.03
N GLN A 126 13.33 9.33 12.08
CA GLN A 126 14.27 9.74 13.11
C GLN A 126 14.83 8.55 13.91
N LEU A 127 14.00 7.54 14.20
CA LEU A 127 14.43 6.28 14.82
C LEU A 127 15.36 5.50 13.89
N LYS A 128 15.04 5.39 12.60
CA LYS A 128 15.91 4.79 11.58
C LYS A 128 17.29 5.46 11.56
N LEU A 129 17.36 6.79 11.59
CA LEU A 129 18.62 7.54 11.59
C LEU A 129 19.41 7.39 12.89
N SER A 130 18.72 7.35 14.03
CA SER A 130 19.37 7.33 15.35
C SER A 130 19.78 5.93 15.80
N GLU A 131 18.99 4.91 15.49
CA GLU A 131 19.18 3.49 15.82
C GLU A 131 19.91 2.71 14.70
N GLY A 132 19.92 3.24 13.47
CA GLY A 132 20.60 2.67 12.31
C GLY A 132 19.80 1.58 11.58
N ILE A 133 18.66 1.15 12.14
CA ILE A 133 17.70 0.26 11.52
C ILE A 133 16.30 0.87 11.67
N PRO A 134 15.43 0.76 10.64
CA PRO A 134 14.04 1.18 10.77
C PRO A 134 13.32 0.42 11.90
N PRO A 135 12.41 1.07 12.64
CA PRO A 135 11.74 0.44 13.76
C PRO A 135 10.74 -0.65 13.30
N THR A 136 10.75 -1.78 14.00
CA THR A 136 9.64 -2.74 14.05
C THR A 136 8.98 -2.57 15.41
N ALA A 137 7.93 -1.75 15.47
CA ALA A 137 7.31 -1.32 16.73
C ALA A 137 5.81 -1.01 16.55
N ILE A 138 5.10 -1.01 17.66
CA ILE A 138 3.75 -0.47 17.81
C ILE A 138 3.90 0.96 18.34
N PHE A 139 3.34 1.93 17.65
CA PHE A 139 3.27 3.31 18.08
C PHE A 139 1.87 3.61 18.60
N LEU A 140 1.81 4.23 19.77
CA LEU A 140 0.56 4.63 20.43
C LEU A 140 0.53 6.14 20.59
N GLU A 141 -0.56 6.75 20.16
CA GLU A 141 -0.93 8.11 20.56
C GLU A 141 -2.18 8.05 21.43
N VAL A 142 -2.04 8.43 22.70
CA VAL A 142 -3.10 8.37 23.70
C VAL A 142 -3.71 9.76 23.84
N HIS A 143 -4.97 9.92 23.46
CA HIS A 143 -5.73 11.17 23.58
C HIS A 143 -6.74 11.06 24.72
N SER A 144 -7.51 12.11 25.00
CA SER A 144 -8.49 12.09 26.10
C SER A 144 -9.67 11.13 25.86
N SER A 145 -10.14 11.02 24.61
CA SER A 145 -11.33 10.25 24.22
C SER A 145 -11.01 9.02 23.37
N LYS A 146 -9.77 8.87 22.88
CA LYS A 146 -9.37 7.83 21.94
C LYS A 146 -7.89 7.49 22.01
N VAL A 147 -7.50 6.41 21.35
CA VAL A 147 -6.13 5.95 21.19
C VAL A 147 -5.90 5.60 19.72
N ASN A 148 -4.82 6.12 19.14
CA ASN A 148 -4.36 5.73 17.82
C ASN A 148 -3.29 4.65 17.97
N VAL A 149 -3.44 3.57 17.20
CA VAL A 149 -2.53 2.43 17.18
C VAL A 149 -1.95 2.31 15.78
N VAL A 150 -0.63 2.40 15.66
CA VAL A 150 0.08 2.22 14.39
C VAL A 150 1.10 1.11 14.53
N VAL A 151 1.07 0.10 13.66
CA VAL A 151 2.00 -1.02 13.69
C VAL A 151 2.98 -0.90 12.53
N THR A 152 4.27 -1.03 12.83
CA THR A 152 5.35 -0.98 11.82
C THR A 152 6.19 -2.24 11.80
N ARG A 153 6.70 -2.61 10.63
CA ARG A 153 7.72 -3.64 10.43
C ARG A 153 8.81 -3.09 9.52
N LEU A 154 10.04 -3.05 10.02
CA LEU A 154 11.19 -2.48 9.29
C LEU A 154 10.88 -1.08 8.72
N GLY A 155 10.16 -0.26 9.49
CA GLY A 155 9.79 1.11 9.13
C GLY A 155 8.52 1.22 8.29
N ASP A 156 8.06 0.15 7.66
CA ASP A 156 6.82 0.16 6.88
C ASP A 156 5.61 0.05 7.80
N ILE A 157 4.62 0.90 7.59
CA ILE A 157 3.37 0.88 8.37
C ILE A 157 2.48 -0.24 7.82
N VAL A 158 2.27 -1.27 8.62
CA VAL A 158 1.50 -2.49 8.25
C VAL A 158 0.06 -2.44 8.74
N GLY A 159 -0.31 -1.47 9.59
CA GLY A 159 -1.66 -1.33 10.10
C GLY A 159 -1.83 -0.05 10.92
N ARG A 160 -3.05 0.52 10.88
CA ARG A 160 -3.46 1.69 11.66
C ARG A 160 -4.90 1.50 12.15
N GLU A 161 -5.16 1.78 13.42
CA GLU A 161 -6.51 1.74 14.00
C GLU A 161 -6.71 2.91 14.97
N GLU A 162 -7.96 3.39 15.05
CA GLU A 162 -8.41 4.36 16.04
C GLU A 162 -9.50 3.70 16.90
N VAL A 163 -9.31 3.73 18.22
CA VAL A 163 -10.24 3.12 19.19
C VAL A 163 -10.60 4.10 20.29
N GLY A 164 -11.84 4.01 20.79
CA GLY A 164 -12.29 4.84 21.90
C GLY A 164 -11.50 4.54 23.17
N ARG A 165 -11.22 5.58 23.98
CA ARG A 165 -10.49 5.46 25.24
C ARG A 165 -11.46 5.29 26.40
N SER A 166 -11.22 4.26 27.20
CA SER A 166 -11.90 3.97 28.45
C SER A 166 -10.96 4.23 29.65
N GLN A 167 -11.34 3.73 30.83
CA GLN A 167 -10.49 3.79 32.03
C GLN A 167 -9.39 2.71 32.03
N ASP A 168 -9.46 1.75 31.11
CA ASP A 168 -8.52 0.62 30.98
C ASP A 168 -7.82 0.70 29.62
N LEU A 169 -6.75 1.50 29.56
CA LEU A 169 -6.03 1.79 28.32
C LEU A 169 -5.50 0.52 27.65
N ALA A 170 -5.07 -0.46 28.45
CA ALA A 170 -4.50 -1.68 27.91
C ALA A 170 -5.54 -2.52 27.14
N LYS A 171 -6.80 -2.53 27.59
CA LYS A 171 -7.89 -3.16 26.83
C LYS A 171 -8.26 -2.38 25.57
N ASP A 172 -8.24 -1.05 25.63
CA ASP A 172 -8.50 -0.24 24.45
C ASP A 172 -7.42 -0.52 23.38
N VAL A 173 -6.15 -0.55 23.77
CA VAL A 173 -5.03 -0.91 22.89
C VAL A 173 -5.14 -2.36 22.40
N GLN A 174 -5.57 -3.29 23.27
CA GLN A 174 -5.82 -4.69 22.87
C GLN A 174 -6.89 -4.76 21.77
N GLU A 175 -7.98 -4.01 21.90
CA GLU A 175 -9.04 -3.93 20.88
C GLU A 175 -8.48 -3.39 19.56
N GLY A 176 -7.73 -2.29 19.61
CA GLY A 176 -7.12 -1.69 18.42
C GLY A 176 -6.16 -2.66 17.71
N LEU A 177 -5.31 -3.36 18.46
CA LEU A 177 -4.40 -4.37 17.90
C LEU A 177 -5.13 -5.61 17.37
N ALA A 178 -6.26 -5.99 17.96
CA ALA A 178 -7.06 -7.13 17.50
C ALA A 178 -7.76 -6.84 16.16
N ARG A 179 -8.22 -5.60 15.94
CA ARG A 179 -8.88 -5.17 14.68
C ARG A 179 -7.95 -5.22 13.48
N LEU A 180 -6.64 -5.05 13.69
CA LEU A 180 -5.63 -5.11 12.63
C LEU A 180 -5.40 -6.53 12.08
N ASP A 181 -5.84 -7.58 12.79
CA ASP A 181 -5.73 -8.99 12.38
C ASP A 181 -4.35 -9.41 11.85
N LEU A 182 -3.29 -9.05 12.59
CA LEU A 182 -1.90 -9.35 12.22
C LEU A 182 -1.41 -10.65 12.86
N ASP A 183 -0.83 -11.56 12.06
CA ASP A 183 -0.31 -12.86 12.52
C ASP A 183 0.70 -12.77 13.68
N HIS A 184 1.55 -11.74 13.69
CA HIS A 184 2.59 -11.52 14.68
C HIS A 184 2.75 -10.02 14.98
N LEU A 185 2.69 -9.67 16.26
CA LEU A 185 2.84 -8.28 16.72
C LEU A 185 4.28 -7.94 17.15
N PRO A 186 4.78 -6.73 16.88
CA PRO A 186 6.09 -6.29 17.36
C PRO A 186 6.20 -6.30 18.89
N ALA A 187 7.34 -6.76 19.43
CA ALA A 187 7.60 -6.80 20.87
C ALA A 187 8.07 -5.45 21.46
N ARG A 188 7.81 -4.32 20.78
CA ARG A 188 8.17 -2.97 21.22
C ARG A 188 6.96 -2.06 21.04
N ILE A 189 6.54 -1.40 22.12
CA ILE A 189 5.44 -0.44 22.15
C ILE A 189 6.03 0.93 22.51
N LEU A 190 5.78 1.94 21.68
CA LEU A 190 6.26 3.32 21.84
C LEU A 190 5.06 4.24 22.03
N VAL A 191 4.95 4.88 23.19
CA VAL A 191 3.86 5.82 23.48
C VAL A 191 4.32 7.24 23.16
N ILE A 192 3.99 7.77 21.98
CA ILE A 192 4.60 8.97 21.40
C ILE A 192 4.28 10.26 22.19
N ASN A 193 3.08 10.34 22.77
CA ASN A 193 2.56 11.54 23.42
C ASN A 193 2.23 11.35 24.92
N GLY A 194 2.48 10.17 25.49
CA GLY A 194 2.14 9.85 26.87
C GLY A 194 3.23 10.28 27.85
N GLN A 195 2.90 11.17 28.79
CA GLN A 195 3.78 11.56 29.91
C GLN A 195 3.28 11.04 31.25
N ASP A 196 2.08 10.43 31.26
CA ASP A 196 1.40 9.97 32.45
C ASP A 196 1.97 8.61 32.91
N PRO A 197 2.54 8.52 34.13
CA PRO A 197 3.03 7.26 34.70
C PRO A 197 1.97 6.15 34.73
N ASP A 198 0.69 6.52 34.83
CA ASP A 198 -0.41 5.57 34.85
C ASP A 198 -0.52 4.81 33.52
N ILE A 199 -0.18 5.45 32.38
CA ILE A 199 -0.15 4.82 31.05
C ILE A 199 0.89 3.70 31.02
N GLU A 200 2.12 3.98 31.48
CA GLU A 200 3.20 3.00 31.51
C GLU A 200 2.83 1.81 32.39
N GLN A 201 2.25 2.08 33.56
CA GLN A 201 1.83 1.04 34.50
C GLN A 201 0.72 0.15 33.91
N GLN A 202 -0.31 0.74 33.30
CA GLN A 202 -1.41 -0.02 32.69
C GLN A 202 -0.91 -0.91 31.56
N LEU A 203 -0.08 -0.38 30.65
CA LEU A 203 0.44 -1.14 29.51
C LEU A 203 1.45 -2.22 29.93
N THR A 204 2.30 -1.96 30.93
CA THR A 204 3.33 -2.92 31.37
C THR A 204 2.77 -4.07 32.20
N SER A 205 1.69 -3.81 32.96
CA SER A 205 1.06 -4.84 33.81
C SER A 205 0.08 -5.75 33.07
N PHE A 206 -0.27 -5.42 31.82
CA PHE A 206 -1.25 -6.16 31.04
C PHE A 206 -0.68 -7.48 30.46
N PRO A 207 -1.41 -8.61 30.55
CA PRO A 207 -0.94 -9.90 30.06
C PRO A 207 -1.11 -10.05 28.52
N TRP A 208 -0.31 -9.31 27.75
CA TRP A 208 -0.45 -9.24 26.28
C TRP A 208 -0.46 -10.59 25.57
N GLN A 209 0.39 -11.54 25.98
CA GLN A 209 0.55 -12.84 25.31
C GLN A 209 -0.65 -13.77 25.51
N ASP A 210 -1.51 -13.51 26.50
CA ASP A 210 -2.71 -14.31 26.75
C ASP A 210 -3.86 -13.91 25.79
N HIS A 211 -3.76 -12.73 25.17
CA HIS A 211 -4.84 -12.13 24.38
C HIS A 211 -4.48 -11.88 22.92
N LEU A 212 -3.20 -11.69 22.60
CA LEU A 212 -2.73 -11.28 21.27
C LEU A 212 -1.45 -12.03 20.87
N PRO A 213 -1.17 -12.18 19.57
CA PRO A 213 -0.06 -13.00 19.06
C PRO A 213 1.30 -12.29 19.16
N PHE A 214 1.73 -12.00 20.38
CA PHE A 214 3.04 -11.45 20.69
C PHE A 214 4.09 -12.58 20.81
N PRO A 215 5.15 -12.59 19.96
CA PRO A 215 6.19 -13.61 20.03
C PRO A 215 6.97 -13.55 21.35
N HIS A 216 7.10 -12.35 21.92
CA HIS A 216 7.72 -12.07 23.22
C HIS A 216 6.89 -11.03 23.96
N LEU A 217 7.00 -10.98 25.29
CA LEU A 217 6.35 -9.92 26.08
C LEU A 217 6.80 -8.55 25.56
N PRO A 218 5.87 -7.66 25.15
CA PRO A 218 6.24 -6.39 24.58
C PRO A 218 6.87 -5.47 25.63
N LYS A 219 7.91 -4.75 25.22
CA LYS A 219 8.52 -3.70 26.03
C LYS A 219 7.82 -2.38 25.74
N VAL A 220 7.29 -1.73 26.77
CA VAL A 220 6.70 -0.39 26.70
C VAL A 220 7.79 0.65 26.91
N GLU A 221 7.86 1.62 26.01
CA GLU A 221 8.82 2.72 26.03
C GLU A 221 8.09 4.05 25.84
N ILE A 222 8.39 5.01 26.71
CA ILE A 222 7.94 6.39 26.58
C ILE A 222 9.16 7.21 26.13
N PRO A 223 9.20 7.70 24.87
CA PRO A 223 10.30 8.51 24.38
C PRO A 223 10.34 9.91 25.03
N ASP A 224 11.47 10.61 24.84
CA ASP A 224 11.58 12.02 25.24
C ASP A 224 10.45 12.83 24.57
N PRO A 225 9.71 13.69 25.30
CA PRO A 225 8.63 14.48 24.72
C PRO A 225 9.07 15.40 23.58
N LYS A 226 10.36 15.68 23.44
CA LYS A 226 10.94 16.44 22.31
C LYS A 226 11.19 15.60 21.07
N LEU A 227 11.12 14.26 21.16
CA LEU A 227 11.42 13.36 20.04
C LEU A 227 10.57 13.68 18.81
N SER A 228 9.27 13.90 18.98
CA SER A 228 8.33 14.16 17.89
C SER A 228 8.66 15.46 17.15
N ILE A 229 8.77 16.59 17.86
CA ILE A 229 9.13 17.87 17.24
C ILE A 229 10.56 17.87 16.66
N GLN A 230 11.49 17.17 17.30
CA GLN A 230 12.84 16.96 16.78
C GLN A 230 12.81 16.16 15.48
N ALA A 231 11.99 15.10 15.42
CA ALA A 231 11.86 14.27 14.23
C ALA A 231 11.27 15.07 13.05
N ILE A 232 10.25 15.89 13.30
CA ILE A 232 9.65 16.78 12.31
C ILE A 232 10.70 17.76 11.76
N ALA A 233 11.45 18.43 12.63
CA ALA A 233 12.46 19.39 12.23
C ALA A 233 13.67 18.75 11.52
N LEU A 234 14.22 17.66 12.05
CA LEU A 234 15.47 17.08 11.55
C LEU A 234 15.27 16.10 10.40
N SER A 235 14.23 15.26 10.44
CA SER A 235 13.97 14.28 9.38
C SER A 235 13.07 14.88 8.31
N GLY A 236 11.90 15.41 8.70
CA GLY A 236 10.97 16.01 7.74
C GLY A 236 11.47 17.35 7.17
N GLY A 237 11.97 18.23 8.04
CA GLY A 237 12.44 19.55 7.66
C GLY A 237 13.63 19.48 6.71
N SER A 238 14.57 18.55 6.94
CA SER A 238 15.71 18.35 6.05
C SER A 238 15.32 17.96 4.64
N GLU A 239 14.31 17.11 4.47
CA GLU A 239 13.86 16.70 3.14
C GLU A 239 13.13 17.85 2.44
N ALA A 240 12.31 18.61 3.17
CA ALA A 240 11.69 19.84 2.67
C ALA A 240 12.75 20.90 2.31
N ALA A 241 13.83 21.02 3.06
CA ALA A 241 14.94 21.93 2.72
C ALA A 241 15.70 21.48 1.47
N ARG A 242 15.91 20.16 1.28
CA ARG A 242 16.52 19.62 0.06
C ARG A 242 15.71 19.93 -1.18
N SER A 243 14.37 19.82 -1.12
CA SER A 243 13.50 20.15 -2.25
C SER A 243 13.58 21.63 -2.65
N LEU A 244 13.90 22.51 -1.68
CA LEU A 244 14.17 23.92 -1.91
C LEU A 244 15.59 24.22 -2.41
N GLY A 245 16.41 23.19 -2.66
CA GLY A 245 17.78 23.32 -3.15
C GLY A 245 18.84 23.53 -2.07
N ILE A 246 18.53 23.32 -0.79
CA ILE A 246 19.47 23.44 0.32
C ILE A 246 20.27 22.13 0.46
N SER A 247 21.60 22.22 0.47
CA SER A 247 22.48 21.04 0.52
C SER A 247 22.53 20.43 1.93
N VAL A 248 21.96 19.23 2.11
CA VAL A 248 21.95 18.48 3.39
C VAL A 248 22.65 17.11 3.23
N THR A 249 23.75 16.88 3.95
CA THR A 249 24.56 15.67 4.00
C THR A 249 24.02 14.66 5.02
N GLU A 250 23.85 13.39 4.64
CA GLU A 250 23.41 12.33 5.56
C GLU A 250 24.44 12.00 6.64
N THR A 251 23.99 11.90 7.90
CA THR A 251 24.84 11.55 9.04
C THR A 251 24.74 10.06 9.34
N LYS A 252 25.68 9.26 8.81
CA LYS A 252 25.85 7.85 9.23
C LYS A 252 26.69 7.80 10.51
N LYS A 253 26.12 7.44 11.67
CA LYS A 253 26.89 7.22 12.91
C LYS A 253 27.86 6.04 12.71
N THR A 254 29.16 6.31 12.81
CA THR A 254 30.22 5.29 12.77
C THR A 254 30.46 4.74 14.18
N GLN A 255 30.30 3.42 14.37
CA GLN A 255 30.81 2.71 15.55
C GLN A 255 32.34 2.59 15.46
N ASN A 256 33.03 2.91 16.55
CA ASN A 256 34.48 2.84 16.70
C ASN A 256 35.00 1.40 16.87
N HIS A 257 35.99 0.99 16.07
CA HIS A 257 37.11 0.12 16.47
C HIS A 257 38.31 0.37 15.52
N PRO A 258 39.57 0.10 15.92
CA PRO A 258 40.70 0.96 15.63
C PRO A 258 41.48 0.56 14.37
N THR A 259 41.97 1.61 13.70
CA THR A 259 43.15 1.77 12.84
C THR A 259 43.88 0.51 12.33
N THR A 260 43.96 0.39 11.00
CA THR A 260 45.26 0.20 10.33
C THR A 260 45.29 1.03 9.04
N SER A 261 46.34 1.82 8.93
CA SER A 261 46.69 2.71 7.81
C SER A 261 46.98 1.94 6.52
N ASN A 262 46.51 2.47 5.39
CA ASN A 262 47.38 2.74 4.24
C ASN A 262 46.73 3.73 3.26
N SER A 263 47.51 4.75 2.89
CA SER A 263 47.21 5.70 1.82
C SER A 263 47.33 5.06 0.44
N SER A 264 46.43 5.41 -0.47
CA SER A 264 46.77 5.75 -1.86
C SER A 264 45.60 6.49 -2.53
N SER A 265 45.96 7.60 -3.17
CA SER A 265 45.15 8.53 -3.94
C SER A 265 44.75 7.99 -5.32
N ASN A 266 43.49 8.19 -5.73
CA ASN A 266 43.16 8.85 -7.00
C ASN A 266 41.66 9.17 -7.13
N SER A 267 41.41 10.34 -7.71
CA SER A 267 40.11 10.93 -8.03
C SER A 267 39.41 10.23 -9.21
N SER A 268 38.07 10.11 -9.15
CA SER A 268 37.14 10.55 -10.22
C SER A 268 35.70 10.04 -10.01
N VAL A 269 34.75 10.99 -9.91
CA VAL A 269 33.30 10.93 -10.22
C VAL A 269 32.39 10.03 -9.35
N PRO A 270 31.40 10.58 -8.62
CA PRO A 270 30.36 9.76 -7.98
C PRO A 270 29.19 9.46 -8.95
N PRO A 271 28.63 8.23 -8.93
CA PRO A 271 27.34 7.89 -9.56
C PRO A 271 26.14 8.30 -8.67
N PRO A 272 24.93 8.43 -9.23
CA PRO A 272 23.75 8.90 -8.51
C PRO A 272 23.27 7.85 -7.50
N SER A 273 23.05 8.28 -6.26
CA SER A 273 22.42 7.46 -5.21
C SER A 273 20.91 7.71 -5.29
N VAL A 274 20.13 6.71 -5.69
CA VAL A 274 18.67 6.75 -5.64
C VAL A 274 18.26 6.37 -4.22
N LEU A 275 17.93 7.39 -3.44
CA LEU A 275 17.26 7.26 -2.15
C LEU A 275 15.78 6.97 -2.40
N THR A 276 15.29 5.90 -1.78
CA THR A 276 13.89 5.51 -1.71
C THR A 276 13.09 6.68 -1.11
N ASN A 277 12.31 7.35 -1.95
CA ASN A 277 11.60 8.58 -1.62
C ASN A 277 10.19 8.22 -1.12
N HIS A 278 10.01 8.13 0.20
CA HIS A 278 8.68 8.23 0.80
C HIS A 278 8.29 9.71 0.77
N GLY A 279 7.18 10.01 0.11
CA GLY A 279 6.83 11.33 -0.39
C GLY A 279 6.71 12.40 0.68
N PHE A 280 7.47 13.49 0.52
CA PHE A 280 7.16 14.78 1.13
C PHE A 280 6.45 15.62 0.06
N VAL A 281 5.18 15.94 0.30
CA VAL A 281 4.42 16.78 -0.62
C VAL A 281 4.95 18.20 -0.54
N THR A 282 5.74 18.54 -1.54
CA THR A 282 6.27 19.89 -1.76
C THR A 282 5.59 20.45 -3.00
N GLY A 283 4.63 21.36 -2.78
CA GLY A 283 4.03 22.18 -3.83
C GLY A 283 2.55 21.92 -4.15
N ARG A 284 1.71 22.75 -3.52
CA ARG A 284 0.32 23.16 -3.86
C ARG A 284 -0.82 22.13 -3.73
N ASP A 285 -1.62 22.31 -2.67
CA ASP A 285 -3.02 22.76 -2.80
C ASP A 285 -3.47 23.45 -1.50
N ILE A 286 -3.59 24.78 -1.54
CA ILE A 286 -4.28 25.58 -0.52
C ILE A 286 -5.23 26.55 -1.26
N ARG A 287 -6.08 26.01 -2.16
CA ARG A 287 -7.16 26.70 -2.91
C ARG A 287 -6.75 28.04 -3.54
N ASP A 288 -6.17 27.97 -4.74
CA ASP A 288 -5.84 29.13 -5.55
C ASP A 288 -7.08 30.00 -5.86
N THR A 289 -6.99 31.27 -5.48
CA THR A 289 -7.85 32.36 -5.96
C THR A 289 -7.04 33.21 -6.94
N ASN A 290 -7.22 32.99 -8.24
CA ASN A 290 -7.38 34.03 -9.27
C ASN A 290 -7.23 33.45 -10.69
N THR A 291 -8.32 33.50 -11.45
CA THR A 291 -8.36 33.31 -12.90
C THR A 291 -8.12 34.64 -13.62
N PRO A 292 -7.47 34.63 -14.79
CA PRO A 292 -8.07 35.29 -15.94
C PRO A 292 -8.03 34.46 -17.23
N SER A 293 -9.07 34.68 -18.03
CA SER A 293 -9.57 33.92 -19.18
C SER A 293 -8.90 34.21 -20.54
N TYR A 294 -9.32 33.41 -21.55
CA TYR A 294 -9.33 33.57 -23.03
C TYR A 294 -8.34 32.70 -23.84
N PRO A 295 -8.64 32.35 -25.12
CA PRO A 295 -9.85 31.70 -25.66
C PRO A 295 -9.53 30.47 -26.57
N SER A 296 -10.56 29.69 -26.88
CA SER A 296 -10.60 28.50 -27.75
C SER A 296 -9.96 28.64 -29.13
N VAL A 297 -9.39 27.53 -29.63
CA VAL A 297 -9.40 27.19 -31.07
C VAL A 297 -9.42 25.66 -31.26
N SER A 298 -10.45 25.15 -31.95
CA SER A 298 -10.45 23.83 -32.61
C SER A 298 -9.60 23.86 -33.89
N PRO A 299 -9.18 22.70 -34.44
CA PRO A 299 -9.88 22.23 -35.64
C PRO A 299 -9.92 20.68 -35.88
N SER A 300 -11.10 20.26 -36.37
CA SER A 300 -11.40 19.31 -37.47
C SER A 300 -10.80 17.89 -37.55
N SER A 301 -11.73 16.93 -37.64
CA SER A 301 -11.62 15.56 -38.17
C SER A 301 -11.24 15.51 -39.67
N PRO A 302 -10.92 14.31 -40.19
CA PRO A 302 -11.82 13.77 -41.21
C PRO A 302 -12.20 12.30 -41.03
N THR A 303 -13.46 12.03 -41.36
CA THR A 303 -14.10 10.74 -41.57
C THR A 303 -13.71 10.13 -42.92
N SER A 304 -13.62 8.80 -43.00
CA SER A 304 -14.08 8.05 -44.19
C SER A 304 -14.56 6.66 -43.79
N GLN A 305 -15.84 6.43 -44.08
CA GLN A 305 -16.58 5.18 -43.97
C GLN A 305 -16.29 4.27 -45.17
N ALA A 306 -16.34 2.95 -44.96
CA ALA A 306 -16.89 2.03 -45.94
C ALA A 306 -17.55 0.84 -45.21
N ASN A 307 -18.86 0.72 -45.38
CA ASN A 307 -19.75 -0.34 -44.92
C ASN A 307 -19.41 -1.70 -45.53
N PHE A 308 -19.74 -2.81 -44.84
CA PHE A 308 -20.49 -3.95 -45.43
C PHE A 308 -21.19 -4.80 -44.34
N THR A 309 -22.51 -4.61 -44.25
CA THR A 309 -23.62 -5.58 -44.16
C THR A 309 -23.54 -6.87 -43.32
N ASN A 310 -24.52 -6.97 -42.41
CA ASN A 310 -25.06 -8.16 -41.73
C ASN A 310 -25.44 -9.32 -42.67
N SER A 311 -25.15 -10.55 -42.22
CA SER A 311 -26.13 -11.66 -42.21
C SER A 311 -25.62 -12.86 -41.42
N SER A 312 -26.28 -13.15 -40.30
CA SER A 312 -26.35 -14.49 -39.64
C SER A 312 -27.15 -15.45 -40.54
N PRO A 313 -27.00 -16.80 -40.50
CA PRO A 313 -27.57 -17.58 -39.40
C PRO A 313 -26.93 -18.94 -39.04
N SER A 314 -27.19 -19.33 -37.79
CA SER A 314 -27.54 -20.68 -37.28
C SER A 314 -26.51 -21.82 -37.22
N ILE A 315 -26.36 -22.32 -35.99
CA ILE A 315 -25.77 -23.58 -35.54
C ILE A 315 -26.74 -24.75 -35.84
N PRO A 316 -26.25 -25.94 -36.19
CA PRO A 316 -26.64 -27.13 -35.42
C PRO A 316 -25.47 -28.04 -35.03
N ASN A 317 -25.61 -28.62 -33.83
CA ASN A 317 -24.87 -29.72 -33.19
C ASN A 317 -24.25 -30.75 -34.14
N HIS A 318 -23.07 -31.29 -33.77
CA HIS A 318 -22.76 -32.73 -33.63
C HIS A 318 -21.28 -32.93 -33.18
N PRO A 319 -20.88 -34.13 -32.71
CA PRO A 319 -20.09 -34.36 -31.48
C PRO A 319 -18.58 -34.64 -31.77
N PRO A 320 -17.75 -35.09 -30.80
CA PRO A 320 -16.31 -34.86 -30.80
C PRO A 320 -15.59 -35.74 -31.83
N VAL A 321 -14.65 -35.12 -32.55
CA VAL A 321 -13.77 -35.82 -33.50
C VAL A 321 -12.39 -35.93 -32.86
N SER A 322 -12.05 -37.15 -32.45
CA SER A 322 -10.69 -37.60 -32.18
C SER A 322 -9.91 -37.76 -33.50
N PRO A 323 -8.63 -37.34 -33.58
CA PRO A 323 -7.77 -37.68 -34.70
C PRO A 323 -7.20 -39.11 -34.58
N PRO A 324 -6.82 -39.73 -35.71
CA PRO A 324 -6.85 -41.17 -35.90
C PRO A 324 -5.63 -41.91 -35.31
N SER A 325 -5.92 -43.06 -34.72
CA SER A 325 -4.98 -44.13 -34.43
C SER A 325 -4.50 -44.78 -35.74
N LEU A 326 -3.22 -44.63 -36.07
CA LEU A 326 -2.53 -45.56 -36.96
C LEU A 326 -1.84 -46.63 -36.11
N LEU A 327 -2.58 -47.72 -35.93
CA LEU A 327 -2.05 -49.00 -35.50
C LEU A 327 -1.11 -49.53 -36.59
N SER A 328 0.16 -49.73 -36.24
CA SER A 328 0.99 -50.76 -36.86
C SER A 328 1.27 -51.83 -35.81
N ARG A 329 0.39 -52.84 -35.76
CA ARG A 329 0.55 -54.06 -34.97
C ARG A 329 0.59 -55.22 -35.95
N VAL A 330 1.78 -55.75 -36.22
CA VAL A 330 1.96 -57.06 -36.89
C VAL A 330 3.22 -57.66 -36.27
N THR A 331 3.09 -58.37 -35.15
CA THR A 331 3.09 -59.84 -35.04
C THR A 331 4.29 -60.50 -35.70
N SER A 332 5.07 -61.22 -34.88
CA SER A 332 5.92 -62.33 -35.31
C SER A 332 5.13 -63.29 -36.22
N PRO A 333 5.82 -63.96 -37.16
CA PRO A 333 5.95 -65.39 -36.92
C PRO A 333 7.36 -65.94 -37.17
N ILE A 334 7.63 -66.92 -36.33
CA ILE A 334 8.64 -67.96 -36.42
C ILE A 334 8.40 -68.82 -37.68
N LYS A 335 9.52 -69.32 -38.25
CA LYS A 335 9.74 -70.49 -39.15
C LYS A 335 9.88 -70.27 -40.67
N GLN A 336 11.03 -70.80 -41.12
CA GLN A 336 11.31 -71.55 -42.36
C GLN A 336 11.51 -70.79 -43.68
N PHE A 337 12.76 -70.75 -44.15
CA PHE A 337 13.26 -71.45 -45.35
C PHE A 337 14.81 -71.31 -45.35
N LEU A 338 15.60 -72.39 -45.20
CA LEU A 338 16.17 -73.25 -46.26
C LEU A 338 17.08 -72.45 -47.23
N GLU A 339 18.25 -72.88 -47.67
CA GLU A 339 19.07 -74.07 -47.50
C GLU A 339 20.41 -73.79 -48.23
N LEU A 340 21.38 -74.71 -48.14
CA LEU A 340 22.54 -74.86 -49.03
C LEU A 340 23.72 -73.86 -48.90
N SER A 341 24.75 -74.29 -48.19
CA SER A 341 25.86 -74.93 -48.91
C SER A 341 26.57 -75.96 -48.04
N ARG A 342 26.48 -77.22 -48.48
CA ARG A 342 27.36 -78.30 -48.07
C ARG A 342 28.73 -78.02 -48.71
N SER A 343 29.69 -77.49 -47.96
CA SER A 343 31.09 -77.74 -48.26
C SER A 343 31.58 -78.86 -47.37
N GLN A 344 31.75 -80.03 -47.97
CA GLN A 344 32.47 -81.15 -47.39
C GLN A 344 33.94 -80.74 -47.21
N THR A 345 34.27 -80.15 -46.07
CA THR A 345 35.68 -80.07 -45.64
C THR A 345 35.96 -81.22 -44.69
N TYR A 346 36.71 -82.15 -45.25
CA TYR A 346 37.36 -83.30 -44.66
C TYR A 346 37.97 -82.97 -43.28
N ILE A 347 37.27 -83.30 -42.18
CA ILE A 347 37.85 -83.28 -40.84
C ILE A 347 38.80 -84.47 -40.75
N LYS A 348 40.10 -84.23 -40.96
CA LYS A 348 41.14 -85.12 -40.46
C LYS A 348 40.97 -85.22 -38.96
N LYS A 349 40.76 -86.44 -38.46
CA LYS A 349 40.83 -86.78 -37.03
C LYS A 349 42.09 -86.12 -36.44
N PRO A 350 42.00 -85.27 -35.40
CA PRO A 350 43.20 -84.93 -34.66
C PRO A 350 43.75 -86.23 -34.07
N PRO A 351 45.08 -86.41 -34.06
CA PRO A 351 45.69 -87.61 -33.49
C PRO A 351 45.27 -87.68 -32.03
N TYR A 352 44.80 -88.86 -31.63
CA TYR A 352 44.57 -89.22 -30.25
C TYR A 352 45.88 -88.99 -29.49
N LEU A 353 45.98 -87.85 -28.82
CA LEU A 353 47.12 -87.50 -28.01
C LEU A 353 47.00 -88.34 -26.74
N ASN A 354 47.63 -89.51 -26.77
CA ASN A 354 47.73 -90.42 -25.65
C ASN A 354 48.72 -89.81 -24.63
N LEU A 355 48.28 -88.76 -23.95
CA LEU A 355 49.03 -88.12 -22.88
C LEU A 355 48.92 -88.99 -21.64
N LYS A 356 50.05 -89.58 -21.22
CA LYS A 356 50.18 -90.25 -19.93
C LYS A 356 49.78 -89.26 -18.83
N HIS A 357 48.57 -89.43 -18.30
CA HIS A 357 48.01 -88.62 -17.23
C HIS A 357 48.70 -88.93 -15.90
N SER A 358 49.30 -87.90 -15.31
CA SER A 358 49.57 -87.89 -13.87
C SER A 358 49.83 -86.48 -13.31
N LYS A 359 50.20 -85.48 -14.14
CA LYS A 359 50.49 -84.11 -13.64
C LYS A 359 49.81 -82.95 -14.37
N LEU A 360 49.14 -83.19 -15.51
CA LEU A 360 48.53 -82.11 -16.32
C LEU A 360 47.06 -81.79 -15.95
N ILE A 361 46.36 -82.71 -15.27
CA ILE A 361 45.00 -82.50 -14.74
C ILE A 361 44.98 -81.48 -13.60
N LEU A 362 46.14 -81.22 -12.95
CA LEU A 362 46.26 -80.23 -11.88
C LEU A 362 46.45 -78.79 -12.39
N ILE A 363 46.89 -78.59 -13.65
CA ILE A 363 47.28 -77.29 -14.20
C ILE A 363 46.21 -76.69 -15.13
N ILE A 364 45.41 -77.53 -15.79
CA ILE A 364 44.33 -77.07 -16.70
C ILE A 364 43.21 -76.33 -15.95
N PRO A 365 42.68 -76.80 -14.80
CA PRO A 365 41.63 -76.09 -14.07
C PRO A 365 42.03 -74.68 -13.62
N PRO A 366 43.21 -74.42 -13.01
CA PRO A 366 43.59 -73.06 -12.63
C PRO A 366 43.83 -72.17 -13.84
N LEU A 367 44.35 -72.68 -14.96
CA LEU A 367 44.55 -71.87 -16.17
C LEU A 367 43.20 -71.47 -16.82
N LEU A 368 42.22 -72.37 -16.82
CA LEU A 368 40.86 -72.10 -17.31
C LEU A 368 40.14 -71.09 -16.40
N ILE A 369 40.31 -71.21 -15.09
CA ILE A 369 39.80 -70.24 -14.10
C ILE A 369 40.46 -68.87 -14.32
N ILE A 370 41.78 -68.80 -14.52
CA ILE A 370 42.49 -67.55 -14.82
C ILE A 370 42.00 -66.95 -16.14
N SER A 371 41.80 -67.75 -17.19
CA SER A 371 41.26 -67.28 -18.47
C SER A 371 39.82 -66.78 -18.35
N LEU A 372 38.99 -67.44 -17.53
CA LEU A 372 37.62 -67.03 -17.25
C LEU A 372 37.58 -65.72 -16.46
N ILE A 373 38.45 -65.57 -15.45
CA ILE A 373 38.61 -64.35 -14.67
C ILE A 373 39.11 -63.21 -15.58
N LEU A 374 40.10 -63.47 -16.44
CA LEU A 374 40.63 -62.46 -17.36
C LEU A 374 39.58 -62.04 -18.40
N SER A 375 38.81 -62.99 -18.94
CA SER A 375 37.67 -62.72 -19.82
C SER A 375 36.58 -61.92 -19.11
N ALA A 376 36.22 -62.30 -17.87
CA ALA A 376 35.25 -61.58 -17.05
C ALA A 376 35.71 -60.15 -16.73
N VAL A 377 37.00 -59.94 -16.44
CA VAL A 377 37.59 -58.61 -16.23
C VAL A 377 37.56 -57.78 -17.51
N LEU A 378 37.89 -58.36 -18.67
CA LEU A 378 37.84 -57.68 -19.96
C LEU A 378 36.40 -57.31 -20.37
N VAL A 379 35.46 -58.25 -20.23
CA VAL A 379 34.03 -58.01 -20.50
C VAL A 379 33.50 -56.95 -19.52
N HIS A 380 33.83 -57.04 -18.24
CA HIS A 380 33.40 -56.03 -17.26
C HIS A 380 33.97 -54.64 -17.58
N GLY A 381 35.25 -54.54 -17.94
CA GLY A 381 35.86 -53.26 -18.33
C GLY A 381 35.23 -52.65 -19.58
N PHE A 382 34.74 -53.47 -20.52
CA PHE A 382 34.12 -53.00 -21.75
C PHE A 382 32.62 -52.70 -21.61
N PHE A 383 31.90 -53.41 -20.74
CA PHE A 383 30.45 -53.30 -20.58
C PHE A 383 29.97 -52.52 -19.35
N SER A 384 30.84 -52.27 -18.36
CA SER A 384 30.49 -51.49 -17.17
C SER A 384 30.09 -50.05 -17.48
N SER A 385 29.08 -49.56 -16.78
CA SER A 385 28.65 -48.16 -16.76
C SER A 385 28.58 -47.65 -15.32
N ALA A 386 28.91 -46.39 -15.10
CA ALA A 386 28.83 -45.73 -13.80
C ALA A 386 27.96 -44.49 -13.88
N THR A 387 27.03 -44.32 -12.93
CA THR A 387 26.30 -43.08 -12.71
C THR A 387 26.77 -42.47 -11.40
N LEU A 388 27.25 -41.24 -11.47
CA LEU A 388 27.69 -40.45 -10.32
C LEU A 388 26.68 -39.33 -10.11
N VAL A 389 25.92 -39.43 -9.02
CA VAL A 389 25.00 -38.38 -8.58
C VAL A 389 25.75 -37.51 -7.59
N LEU A 390 25.99 -36.25 -7.96
CA LEU A 390 26.60 -35.25 -7.11
C LEU A 390 25.52 -34.44 -6.41
N HIS A 391 25.50 -34.53 -5.08
CA HIS A 391 24.70 -33.65 -4.25
C HIS A 391 25.50 -32.40 -3.93
N ILE A 392 25.02 -31.26 -4.43
CA ILE A 392 25.69 -29.96 -4.32
C ILE A 392 24.77 -28.99 -3.57
N LEU A 393 25.35 -28.20 -2.67
CA LEU A 393 24.67 -27.10 -2.01
C LEU A 393 24.59 -25.92 -3.00
N PRO A 394 23.38 -25.46 -3.39
CA PRO A 394 23.22 -24.33 -4.30
C PRO A 394 23.82 -23.06 -3.72
N LYS A 395 24.38 -22.20 -4.58
CA LYS A 395 24.63 -20.80 -4.20
C LYS A 395 23.35 -20.02 -4.48
N GLN A 396 22.92 -19.18 -3.54
CA GLN A 396 21.73 -18.35 -3.72
C GLN A 396 22.12 -16.91 -4.05
N ILE A 397 21.36 -16.29 -4.95
CA ILE A 397 21.31 -14.85 -5.15
C ILE A 397 19.93 -14.39 -4.72
N ASP A 398 19.89 -13.41 -3.83
CA ASP A 398 18.67 -12.73 -3.41
C ASP A 398 18.80 -11.26 -3.83
N LYS A 399 17.98 -10.84 -4.81
CA LYS A 399 18.04 -9.50 -5.39
C LYS A 399 16.63 -9.01 -5.68
N SER A 400 16.40 -7.74 -5.38
CA SER A 400 15.18 -7.04 -5.74
C SER A 400 15.52 -5.87 -6.66
N PHE A 401 14.70 -5.62 -7.67
CA PHE A 401 14.83 -4.47 -8.55
C PHE A 401 13.47 -4.00 -9.05
N SER A 402 13.37 -2.71 -9.33
CA SER A 402 12.18 -2.09 -9.88
C SER A 402 12.08 -2.35 -11.39
N LEU A 403 10.89 -2.69 -11.85
CA LEU A 403 10.56 -2.87 -13.26
C LEU A 403 9.27 -2.10 -13.60
N ALA A 404 9.17 -1.68 -14.86
CA ALA A 404 7.96 -1.12 -15.42
C ALA A 404 7.16 -2.22 -16.13
N VAL A 405 5.84 -2.20 -15.99
CA VAL A 405 4.89 -3.04 -16.72
C VAL A 405 4.12 -2.11 -17.64
N SER A 406 4.36 -2.21 -18.94
CA SER A 406 3.78 -1.30 -19.93
C SER A 406 3.80 -1.86 -21.35
N ASP A 407 3.01 -1.23 -22.23
CA ASP A 407 3.01 -1.55 -23.66
C ASP A 407 4.26 -1.02 -24.40
N SER A 408 4.97 -0.07 -23.80
CA SER A 408 6.08 0.67 -24.40
C SER A 408 7.26 0.78 -23.44
N PRO A 409 8.52 0.74 -23.93
CA PRO A 409 9.71 0.74 -23.09
C PRO A 409 9.80 2.00 -22.21
N HIS A 410 10.02 1.81 -20.92
CA HIS A 410 10.33 2.87 -19.97
C HIS A 410 11.78 3.35 -20.16
N PRO A 411 12.06 4.67 -20.11
CA PRO A 411 13.40 5.21 -20.36
C PRO A 411 14.45 4.76 -19.33
N ASP A 412 14.04 4.64 -18.06
CA ASP A 412 14.97 4.43 -16.95
C ASP A 412 14.85 3.06 -16.26
N LEU A 413 13.84 2.25 -16.62
CA LEU A 413 13.51 1.00 -15.92
C LEU A 413 13.42 -0.18 -16.89
N PRO A 414 13.90 -1.37 -16.50
CA PRO A 414 13.63 -2.62 -17.22
C PRO A 414 12.12 -2.77 -17.38
N THR A 415 11.66 -2.98 -18.62
CA THR A 415 10.22 -2.99 -18.93
C THR A 415 9.75 -4.37 -19.35
N VAL A 416 8.70 -4.87 -18.70
CA VAL A 416 7.96 -6.07 -19.08
C VAL A 416 6.83 -5.65 -20.02
N PRO A 417 6.80 -6.16 -21.26
CA PRO A 417 5.71 -5.88 -22.19
C PRO A 417 4.36 -6.33 -21.63
N ALA A 418 3.40 -5.40 -21.59
CA ALA A 418 2.06 -5.66 -21.11
C ALA A 418 0.99 -5.10 -22.06
N THR A 419 -0.21 -5.65 -21.96
CA THR A 419 -1.39 -5.26 -22.74
C THR A 419 -2.49 -4.77 -21.82
N LEU A 420 -3.07 -3.60 -22.15
CA LEU A 420 -4.22 -3.09 -21.43
C LEU A 420 -5.49 -3.86 -21.85
N ASP A 421 -6.21 -4.36 -20.86
CA ASP A 421 -7.44 -5.12 -21.03
C ASP A 421 -8.46 -4.66 -19.96
N SER A 422 -9.73 -5.00 -20.12
CA SER A 422 -10.77 -4.49 -19.23
C SER A 422 -11.89 -5.48 -18.98
N LEU A 423 -12.43 -5.47 -17.77
CA LEU A 423 -13.51 -6.34 -17.32
C LEU A 423 -14.64 -5.51 -16.73
N GLU A 424 -15.86 -5.71 -17.23
CA GLU A 424 -17.06 -5.12 -16.62
C GLU A 424 -17.58 -6.03 -15.52
N LEU A 425 -17.76 -5.45 -14.33
CA LEU A 425 -18.28 -6.13 -13.15
C LEU A 425 -19.50 -5.38 -12.62
N GLU A 426 -20.51 -6.16 -12.22
CA GLU A 426 -21.77 -5.67 -11.65
C GLU A 426 -21.94 -6.30 -10.26
N ALA A 427 -22.20 -5.47 -9.26
CA ALA A 427 -22.47 -5.91 -7.91
C ALA A 427 -23.61 -5.09 -7.28
N SER A 428 -24.34 -5.74 -6.37
CA SER A 428 -25.43 -5.13 -5.62
C SER A 428 -25.39 -5.58 -4.16
N VAL A 429 -25.42 -4.63 -3.23
CA VAL A 429 -25.40 -4.88 -1.78
C VAL A 429 -26.42 -3.99 -1.09
N SER A 430 -26.97 -4.47 0.03
CA SER A 430 -27.85 -3.71 0.91
C SER A 430 -27.34 -3.69 2.34
N LEU A 431 -27.45 -2.54 3.00
CA LEU A 431 -27.14 -2.32 4.41
C LEU A 431 -28.33 -1.69 5.15
N PRO A 432 -28.48 -1.92 6.47
CA PRO A 432 -29.43 -1.15 7.28
C PRO A 432 -29.02 0.32 7.36
N THR A 433 -30.00 1.22 7.38
CA THR A 433 -29.74 2.66 7.57
C THR A 433 -29.47 2.98 9.04
N THR A 434 -28.54 3.91 9.27
CA THR A 434 -28.14 4.37 10.61
C THR A 434 -28.58 5.79 10.90
N GLY A 435 -28.91 6.57 9.88
CA GLY A 435 -29.42 7.93 10.04
C GLY A 435 -30.79 7.98 10.72
N GLU A 436 -31.06 9.13 11.32
CA GLU A 436 -32.39 9.47 11.84
C GLU A 436 -32.90 10.72 11.11
N ALA A 437 -34.19 10.75 10.79
CA ALA A 437 -34.89 11.93 10.30
C ALA A 437 -36.14 12.17 11.13
N THR A 438 -36.48 13.43 11.33
CA THR A 438 -37.77 13.82 11.91
C THR A 438 -38.75 14.03 10.76
N VAL A 439 -39.82 13.23 10.74
CA VAL A 439 -40.90 13.31 9.75
C VAL A 439 -42.20 13.66 10.44
N GLY A 440 -43.09 14.34 9.71
CA GLY A 440 -44.38 14.78 10.24
C GLY A 440 -45.01 15.84 9.36
N ASP A 441 -46.10 16.40 9.86
CA ASP A 441 -46.93 17.38 9.16
C ASP A 441 -46.78 18.77 9.79
N LYS A 442 -46.93 19.81 8.96
CA LYS A 442 -46.92 21.21 9.41
C LYS A 442 -48.30 21.60 9.90
N ALA A 443 -48.37 22.34 11.01
CA ALA A 443 -49.63 22.91 11.46
C ALA A 443 -50.11 24.01 10.51
N VAL A 444 -51.41 24.04 10.24
CA VAL A 444 -52.08 25.06 9.43
C VAL A 444 -53.11 25.77 10.29
N GLY A 445 -53.26 27.07 10.09
CA GLY A 445 -54.22 27.90 10.81
C GLY A 445 -54.54 29.19 10.10
N GLU A 446 -55.29 30.05 10.80
CA GLU A 446 -55.79 31.32 10.27
C GLU A 446 -55.48 32.43 11.28
N VAL A 447 -54.93 33.53 10.80
CA VAL A 447 -54.61 34.71 11.63
C VAL A 447 -55.29 35.95 11.07
N THR A 448 -55.75 36.82 11.97
CA THR A 448 -56.16 38.18 11.61
C THR A 448 -55.03 39.14 11.94
N VAL A 449 -54.59 39.90 10.95
CA VAL A 449 -53.60 40.95 11.10
C VAL A 449 -54.31 42.29 11.24
N PHE A 450 -53.92 43.05 12.27
CA PHE A 450 -54.41 44.38 12.60
C PHE A 450 -53.38 45.44 12.23
N ASN A 451 -53.81 46.43 11.45
CA ASN A 451 -53.04 47.61 11.10
C ASN A 451 -53.46 48.81 11.95
N LYS A 452 -52.55 49.24 12.82
CA LYS A 452 -52.73 50.37 13.73
C LYS A 452 -52.19 51.69 13.15
N THR A 453 -51.77 51.70 11.89
CA THR A 453 -51.21 52.86 11.19
C THR A 453 -52.24 53.57 10.31
N ASP A 454 -51.97 54.82 9.96
CA ASP A 454 -52.83 55.66 9.11
C ASP A 454 -52.68 55.37 7.60
N THR A 455 -51.87 54.37 7.23
CA THR A 455 -51.61 53.98 5.84
C THR A 455 -51.95 52.51 5.63
N GLU A 456 -52.47 52.15 4.47
CA GLU A 456 -52.60 50.73 4.11
C GLU A 456 -51.25 50.01 4.12
N LYS A 457 -51.27 48.72 4.42
CA LYS A 457 -50.09 47.86 4.48
C LYS A 457 -50.34 46.58 3.70
N THR A 458 -49.39 46.21 2.86
CA THR A 458 -49.40 44.96 2.12
C THR A 458 -48.29 44.06 2.68
N LEU A 459 -48.64 42.82 3.00
CA LEU A 459 -47.71 41.76 3.39
C LEU A 459 -47.66 40.74 2.26
N GLU A 460 -46.46 40.37 1.83
CA GLU A 460 -46.28 39.39 0.77
C GLU A 460 -46.41 37.96 1.31
N LYS A 461 -46.79 37.02 0.45
CA LYS A 461 -46.73 35.59 0.72
C LYS A 461 -45.34 35.22 1.25
N GLY A 462 -45.30 34.38 2.29
CA GLY A 462 -44.06 33.99 2.94
C GLY A 462 -43.59 34.95 4.04
N THR A 463 -44.27 36.09 4.26
CA THR A 463 -44.01 36.95 5.41
C THR A 463 -44.08 36.12 6.69
N THR A 464 -43.03 36.20 7.52
CA THR A 464 -42.94 35.43 8.76
C THR A 464 -43.66 36.11 9.90
N ILE A 465 -44.47 35.36 10.64
CA ILE A 465 -45.07 35.77 11.91
C ILE A 465 -44.58 34.86 13.03
N ILE A 466 -44.38 35.42 14.22
CA ILE A 466 -43.72 34.71 15.34
C ILE A 466 -44.53 34.85 16.62
N THR A 467 -44.81 33.73 17.29
CA THR A 467 -45.48 33.69 18.59
C THR A 467 -44.55 34.14 19.73
N ALA A 468 -45.10 34.33 20.94
CA ALA A 468 -44.29 34.61 22.13
C ALA A 468 -43.28 33.48 22.45
N ASP A 469 -43.64 32.23 22.16
CA ASP A 469 -42.79 31.04 22.33
C ASP A 469 -41.79 30.84 21.17
N ASN A 470 -41.60 31.86 20.33
CA ASN A 470 -40.67 31.88 19.21
C ASN A 470 -40.98 30.87 18.09
N LEU A 471 -42.23 30.40 18.00
CA LEU A 471 -42.71 29.53 16.91
C LEU A 471 -43.02 30.37 15.67
N LYS A 472 -42.49 29.94 14.53
CA LYS A 472 -42.55 30.69 13.26
C LYS A 472 -43.61 30.11 12.34
N PHE A 473 -44.39 30.99 11.73
CA PHE A 473 -45.38 30.67 10.70
C PHE A 473 -45.20 31.62 9.52
N THR A 474 -45.64 31.20 8.34
CA THR A 474 -45.55 31.98 7.10
C THR A 474 -46.92 32.17 6.47
N LEU A 475 -47.16 33.34 5.88
CA LEU A 475 -48.38 33.61 5.13
C LEU A 475 -48.45 32.78 3.85
N ASP A 476 -49.59 32.16 3.57
CA ASP A 476 -49.77 31.31 2.38
C ASP A 476 -50.07 32.12 1.10
N GLN A 477 -50.45 33.39 1.27
CA GLN A 477 -50.80 34.34 0.20
C GLN A 477 -50.52 35.79 0.62
N ASP A 478 -50.51 36.70 -0.35
CA ASP A 478 -50.41 38.14 -0.12
C ASP A 478 -51.63 38.65 0.67
N LEU A 479 -51.40 39.60 1.58
CA LEU A 479 -52.44 40.18 2.42
C LEU A 479 -52.38 41.71 2.35
N ASN A 480 -53.43 42.32 1.80
CA ASN A 480 -53.63 43.77 1.90
C ASN A 480 -54.50 44.13 3.10
N ILE A 481 -54.05 45.10 3.90
CA ILE A 481 -54.69 45.53 5.15
C ILE A 481 -54.90 47.03 5.09
N ALA A 482 -56.16 47.47 5.16
CA ALA A 482 -56.52 48.89 5.17
C ALA A 482 -55.87 49.65 6.35
N SER A 483 -55.81 50.98 6.25
CA SER A 483 -55.41 51.85 7.37
C SER A 483 -56.44 51.81 8.50
N ARG A 484 -56.06 52.27 9.70
CA ARG A 484 -57.03 52.54 10.77
C ARG A 484 -58.00 53.67 10.38
N SER A 485 -59.22 53.61 10.89
CA SER A 485 -60.24 54.66 10.78
C SER A 485 -60.65 55.17 12.16
N ALA A 486 -61.34 56.31 12.17
CA ALA A 486 -61.84 56.96 13.37
C ALA A 486 -63.33 57.24 13.22
N GLU A 487 -64.13 56.84 14.21
CA GLU A 487 -65.56 57.17 14.31
C GLU A 487 -65.77 58.11 15.50
N GLU A 488 -66.43 59.25 15.27
CA GLU A 488 -66.84 60.16 16.34
C GLU A 488 -68.05 59.57 17.08
N GLN A 489 -67.92 59.37 18.38
CA GLN A 489 -69.00 58.94 19.26
C GLN A 489 -69.15 59.93 20.42
N GLU A 490 -70.34 59.97 21.02
CA GLU A 490 -70.67 60.85 22.14
C GLU A 490 -69.82 60.44 23.37
N GLY A 491 -68.66 61.09 23.54
CA GLY A 491 -67.67 60.77 24.57
C GLY A 491 -66.22 60.62 24.09
N GLY A 492 -65.95 60.68 22.78
CA GLY A 492 -64.57 60.67 22.24
C GLY A 492 -64.46 60.14 20.81
N VAL A 493 -63.22 59.93 20.36
CA VAL A 493 -62.91 59.32 19.05
C VAL A 493 -62.67 57.82 19.26
N ASN A 494 -63.49 56.98 18.62
CA ASN A 494 -63.28 55.53 18.60
C ASN A 494 -62.37 55.16 17.43
N ILE A 495 -61.19 54.59 17.70
CA ILE A 495 -60.23 54.17 16.67
C ILE A 495 -60.52 52.71 16.30
N ILE A 496 -60.84 52.47 15.03
CA ILE A 496 -61.05 51.14 14.47
C ILE A 496 -59.82 50.76 13.66
N TYR A 497 -59.11 49.71 14.08
CA TYR A 497 -57.94 49.24 13.34
C TYR A 497 -58.35 48.55 12.03
N GLY A 498 -57.56 48.78 10.97
CA GLY A 498 -57.70 47.99 9.76
C GLY A 498 -57.42 46.53 10.09
N LYS A 499 -58.21 45.60 9.56
CA LYS A 499 -58.05 44.16 9.82
C LYS A 499 -58.23 43.36 8.54
N SER A 500 -57.43 42.32 8.40
CA SER A 500 -57.56 41.34 7.30
C SER A 500 -57.09 39.97 7.78
N THR A 501 -57.67 38.92 7.22
CA THR A 501 -57.46 37.54 7.68
C THR A 501 -56.77 36.72 6.60
N VAL A 502 -55.83 35.87 7.00
CA VAL A 502 -55.01 35.08 6.08
C VAL A 502 -54.70 33.69 6.65
N ALA A 503 -54.64 32.70 5.77
CA ALA A 503 -54.14 31.36 6.11
C ALA A 503 -52.62 31.39 6.28
N VAL A 504 -52.15 30.63 7.27
CA VAL A 504 -50.73 30.52 7.59
C VAL A 504 -50.36 29.06 7.83
N THR A 505 -49.14 28.73 7.42
CA THR A 505 -48.53 27.41 7.63
C THR A 505 -47.31 27.54 8.53
N ALA A 506 -47.11 26.58 9.42
CA ALA A 506 -45.93 26.49 10.26
C ALA A 506 -44.64 26.42 9.42
N ALA A 507 -43.57 27.08 9.89
CA ALA A 507 -42.28 27.02 9.22
C ALA A 507 -41.69 25.60 9.27
N ASN A 508 -41.83 24.92 10.42
CA ASN A 508 -41.35 23.57 10.66
C ASN A 508 -42.51 22.62 11.02
N ILE A 509 -42.26 21.31 10.90
CA ILE A 509 -43.15 20.26 11.38
C ILE A 509 -43.10 20.20 12.91
N GLY A 510 -44.16 19.74 13.57
CA GLY A 510 -44.18 19.63 15.03
C GLY A 510 -45.56 19.80 15.65
N ALA A 511 -45.82 19.04 16.73
CA ALA A 511 -47.06 19.14 17.49
C ALA A 511 -47.14 20.46 18.28
N GLU A 512 -46.00 21.05 18.60
CA GLU A 512 -45.86 22.36 19.25
C GLU A 512 -46.39 23.52 18.40
N TYR A 513 -46.51 23.34 17.08
CA TYR A 513 -47.10 24.34 16.19
C TYR A 513 -48.65 24.32 16.20
N ASN A 514 -49.27 23.36 16.90
CA ASN A 514 -50.72 23.35 17.15
C ASN A 514 -51.06 24.32 18.30
N ILE A 515 -51.13 25.60 17.97
CA ILE A 515 -51.40 26.68 18.91
C ILE A 515 -52.90 26.95 19.07
N SER A 516 -53.32 27.45 20.23
CA SER A 516 -54.72 27.79 20.49
C SER A 516 -55.14 29.09 19.79
N THR A 517 -56.44 29.25 19.61
CA THR A 517 -57.08 30.52 19.29
C THR A 517 -56.63 31.63 20.26
N ASP A 518 -56.74 32.88 19.82
CA ASP A 518 -56.35 34.07 20.58
C ASP A 518 -54.85 34.24 20.88
N THR A 519 -53.99 33.37 20.34
CA THR A 519 -52.53 33.53 20.40
C THR A 519 -52.08 34.77 19.63
N ASP A 520 -51.27 35.62 20.27
CA ASP A 520 -50.70 36.82 19.65
C ASP A 520 -49.40 36.52 18.90
N PHE A 521 -49.21 37.22 17.78
CA PHE A 521 -48.04 37.13 16.93
C PHE A 521 -47.43 38.50 16.68
N THR A 522 -46.11 38.49 16.54
CA THR A 522 -45.35 39.57 15.92
C THR A 522 -45.29 39.36 14.42
N VAL A 523 -45.38 40.44 13.64
CA VAL A 523 -45.46 40.38 12.18
C VAL A 523 -44.16 40.92 11.58
N GLY A 524 -43.36 40.04 10.99
CA GLY A 524 -42.06 40.38 10.40
C GLY A 524 -41.17 41.18 11.36
N THR A 525 -40.65 42.31 10.88
CA THR A 525 -39.84 43.26 11.67
C THR A 525 -40.66 44.45 12.19
N PHE A 526 -41.98 44.42 12.01
CA PHE A 526 -42.83 45.54 12.39
C PHE A 526 -43.06 45.56 13.92
N PRO A 527 -43.02 46.74 14.55
CA PRO A 527 -43.33 46.84 15.97
C PRO A 527 -44.81 46.56 16.22
N LYS A 528 -45.16 45.99 17.39
CA LYS A 528 -46.55 45.71 17.81
C LYS A 528 -47.46 46.95 17.84
N SER A 529 -46.88 48.14 17.91
CA SER A 529 -47.59 49.43 17.80
C SER A 529 -48.04 49.75 16.38
N SER A 530 -47.47 49.10 15.37
CA SER A 530 -47.80 49.25 13.95
C SER A 530 -48.66 48.08 13.44
N LEU A 531 -48.15 46.86 13.56
CA LEU A 531 -48.84 45.64 13.12
C LEU A 531 -48.86 44.62 14.24
N GLU A 532 -49.98 43.94 14.38
CA GLU A 532 -50.18 42.85 15.33
C GLU A 532 -51.03 41.79 14.65
N ALA A 533 -50.73 40.51 14.85
CA ALA A 533 -51.54 39.43 14.33
C ALA A 533 -52.03 38.53 15.46
N LYS A 534 -53.21 37.94 15.29
CA LYS A 534 -53.84 37.09 16.30
C LYS A 534 -54.52 35.88 15.66
N ALA A 535 -54.37 34.70 16.26
CA ALA A 535 -55.04 33.48 15.82
C ALA A 535 -56.56 33.60 15.97
N THR A 536 -57.31 33.31 14.91
CA THR A 536 -58.78 33.33 14.93
C THR A 536 -59.40 32.00 15.35
N LYS A 537 -58.64 30.92 15.21
CA LYS A 537 -59.01 29.53 15.54
C LYS A 537 -57.77 28.77 16.01
N ASP A 538 -57.99 27.61 16.62
CA ASP A 538 -56.92 26.67 16.94
C ASP A 538 -56.23 26.18 15.65
N PHE A 539 -54.91 26.11 15.69
CA PHE A 539 -54.10 25.55 14.62
C PHE A 539 -54.03 24.04 14.81
N SER A 540 -54.02 23.31 13.70
CA SER A 540 -54.07 21.85 13.74
C SER A 540 -53.26 21.23 12.61
N GLY A 541 -53.03 19.92 12.70
CA GLY A 541 -52.30 19.16 11.69
C GLY A 541 -50.78 19.07 11.94
N GLY A 542 -50.23 19.77 12.92
CA GLY A 542 -48.82 19.65 13.29
C GLY A 542 -48.52 18.29 13.94
N THR A 543 -47.62 17.51 13.36
CA THR A 543 -47.14 16.23 13.91
C THR A 543 -45.63 16.12 13.76
N SER A 544 -44.98 15.30 14.60
CA SER A 544 -43.55 15.01 14.50
C SER A 544 -43.24 13.65 15.11
N ARG A 545 -42.42 12.85 14.42
CA ARG A 545 -41.88 11.59 14.91
C ARG A 545 -40.48 11.35 14.31
N THR A 546 -39.62 10.69 15.07
CA THR A 546 -38.29 10.27 14.59
C THR A 546 -38.40 8.91 13.90
N VAL A 547 -37.83 8.81 12.70
CA VAL A 547 -37.76 7.58 11.89
C VAL A 547 -36.33 7.34 11.43
N LYS A 548 -36.02 6.10 11.05
CA LYS A 548 -34.74 5.80 10.39
C LYS A 548 -34.71 6.40 9.00
N ALA A 549 -33.56 6.94 8.63
CA ALA A 549 -33.35 7.57 7.34
C ALA A 549 -31.95 7.30 6.81
N VAL A 550 -31.78 7.47 5.51
CA VAL A 550 -30.48 7.31 4.85
C VAL A 550 -29.53 8.43 5.27
N SER A 551 -28.37 8.09 5.81
CA SER A 551 -27.29 9.05 6.05
C SER A 551 -26.28 9.08 4.90
N VAL A 552 -25.48 10.15 4.83
CA VAL A 552 -24.33 10.23 3.91
C VAL A 552 -23.32 9.11 4.20
N ASN A 553 -23.13 8.79 5.49
CA ASN A 553 -22.24 7.72 5.92
C ASN A 553 -22.74 6.36 5.42
N ASP A 554 -24.05 6.11 5.43
CA ASP A 554 -24.63 4.86 4.91
C ASP A 554 -24.34 4.70 3.41
N GLN A 555 -24.50 5.77 2.61
CA GLN A 555 -24.20 5.74 1.17
C GLN A 555 -22.71 5.53 0.89
N GLN A 556 -21.83 6.15 1.67
CA GLN A 556 -20.39 6.03 1.51
C GLN A 556 -19.90 4.64 1.90
N ALA A 557 -20.30 4.14 3.08
CA ALA A 557 -19.94 2.80 3.54
C ALA A 557 -20.38 1.71 2.54
N LEU A 558 -21.58 1.86 1.95
CA LEU A 558 -22.08 0.94 0.95
C LEU A 558 -21.28 0.98 -0.36
N LEU A 559 -20.81 2.16 -0.77
CA LEU A 559 -19.93 2.31 -1.94
C LEU A 559 -18.55 1.70 -1.70
N ASP A 560 -17.95 1.95 -0.53
CA ASP A 560 -16.63 1.43 -0.18
C ASP A 560 -16.65 -0.10 -0.11
N GLN A 561 -17.66 -0.68 0.55
CA GLN A 561 -17.85 -2.12 0.63
C GLN A 561 -18.01 -2.76 -0.76
N LEU A 562 -18.82 -2.14 -1.63
CA LEU A 562 -19.08 -2.68 -2.96
C LEU A 562 -17.86 -2.56 -3.88
N THR A 563 -17.08 -1.48 -3.73
CA THR A 563 -15.83 -1.27 -4.46
C THR A 563 -14.78 -2.32 -4.07
N GLN A 564 -14.61 -2.59 -2.77
CA GLN A 564 -13.72 -3.65 -2.29
C GLN A 564 -14.14 -5.03 -2.80
N GLN A 565 -15.45 -5.33 -2.80
CA GLN A 565 -15.97 -6.59 -3.31
C GLN A 565 -15.67 -6.77 -4.80
N ILE A 566 -15.84 -5.71 -5.59
CA ILE A 566 -15.54 -5.76 -7.03
C ILE A 566 -14.03 -5.92 -7.29
N GLN A 567 -13.18 -5.24 -6.52
CA GLN A 567 -11.72 -5.41 -6.61
C GLN A 567 -11.30 -6.85 -6.31
N GLN A 568 -11.87 -7.47 -5.28
CA GLN A 568 -11.59 -8.87 -4.96
C GLN A 568 -12.07 -9.81 -6.07
N GLN A 569 -13.28 -9.59 -6.61
CA GLN A 569 -13.81 -10.39 -7.72
C GLN A 569 -12.95 -10.27 -8.98
N ALA A 570 -12.44 -9.08 -9.28
CA ALA A 570 -11.48 -8.88 -10.36
C ALA A 570 -10.21 -9.71 -10.12
N GLN A 571 -9.59 -9.57 -8.95
CA GLN A 571 -8.37 -10.31 -8.59
C GLN A 571 -8.56 -11.83 -8.67
N ASP A 572 -9.66 -12.36 -8.17
CA ASP A 572 -9.97 -13.79 -8.19
C ASP A 572 -10.13 -14.33 -9.62
N GLN A 573 -10.84 -13.59 -10.49
CA GLN A 573 -10.99 -13.99 -11.89
C GLN A 573 -9.65 -13.94 -12.63
N LEU A 574 -8.82 -12.94 -12.34
CA LEU A 574 -7.55 -12.74 -13.04
C LEU A 574 -6.42 -13.67 -12.56
N SER A 575 -6.46 -14.13 -11.31
CA SER A 575 -5.46 -15.06 -10.72
C SER A 575 -5.60 -16.51 -11.22
N SER A 576 -6.60 -16.80 -12.05
CA SER A 576 -6.90 -18.15 -12.55
C SER A 576 -6.02 -18.61 -13.74
N SER A 577 -5.22 -17.71 -14.32
CA SER A 577 -4.33 -18.03 -15.45
C SER A 577 -2.91 -18.38 -15.01
N THR A 578 -2.37 -19.51 -15.48
CA THR A 578 -0.97 -19.91 -15.28
C THR A 578 0.00 -19.29 -16.29
N GLU A 579 -0.50 -18.69 -17.36
CA GLU A 579 0.32 -18.14 -18.45
C GLU A 579 0.55 -16.62 -18.29
N TYR A 580 -0.47 -15.93 -17.78
CA TYR A 580 -0.47 -14.49 -17.65
C TYR A 580 -0.50 -14.07 -16.19
N GLN A 581 0.16 -12.95 -15.91
CA GLN A 581 -0.04 -12.21 -14.68
C GLN A 581 -0.67 -10.87 -15.01
N VAL A 582 -1.47 -10.36 -14.07
CA VAL A 582 -2.24 -9.15 -14.25
C VAL A 582 -1.87 -8.10 -13.22
N VAL A 583 -2.06 -6.85 -13.59
CA VAL A 583 -1.86 -5.68 -12.73
C VAL A 583 -3.12 -4.83 -12.81
N PRO A 584 -3.88 -4.70 -11.72
CA PRO A 584 -5.02 -3.79 -11.67
C PRO A 584 -4.62 -2.35 -12.04
N GLN A 585 -5.46 -1.69 -12.83
CA GLN A 585 -5.37 -0.26 -13.17
C GLN A 585 -6.57 0.49 -12.56
N ASP A 586 -6.95 1.61 -13.18
CA ASP A 586 -8.11 2.40 -12.80
C ASP A 586 -9.43 1.61 -12.96
N THR A 587 -10.38 1.96 -12.10
CA THR A 587 -11.75 1.45 -12.17
C THR A 587 -12.67 2.60 -12.54
N GLN A 588 -13.42 2.44 -13.63
CA GLN A 588 -14.36 3.45 -14.11
C GLN A 588 -15.78 3.05 -13.74
N VAL A 589 -16.50 3.92 -13.04
CA VAL A 589 -17.92 3.68 -12.71
C VAL A 589 -18.77 3.90 -13.95
N ILE A 590 -19.41 2.84 -14.43
CA ILE A 590 -20.36 2.89 -15.57
C ILE A 590 -21.73 3.35 -15.08
N SER A 591 -22.22 2.79 -13.97
CA SER A 591 -23.50 3.18 -13.36
C SER A 591 -23.45 3.02 -11.84
N LYS A 592 -24.07 3.98 -11.14
CA LYS A 592 -24.18 4.02 -9.69
C LYS A 592 -25.60 4.45 -9.33
N GLN A 593 -26.37 3.55 -8.72
CA GLN A 593 -27.76 3.82 -8.35
C GLN A 593 -28.05 3.37 -6.92
N TYR A 594 -28.38 4.33 -6.04
CA TYR A 594 -28.92 4.04 -4.72
C TYR A 594 -30.43 3.84 -4.79
N SER A 595 -30.99 3.05 -3.87
CA SER A 595 -32.44 2.87 -3.77
C SER A 595 -33.20 4.05 -3.14
N HIS A 596 -32.52 4.89 -2.35
CA HIS A 596 -33.11 6.02 -1.63
C HIS A 596 -32.10 7.18 -1.50
N ASP A 597 -32.61 8.40 -1.42
CA ASP A 597 -31.81 9.62 -1.26
C ASP A 597 -31.44 9.89 0.20
N VAL A 598 -30.40 10.71 0.42
CA VAL A 598 -29.98 11.12 1.78
C VAL A 598 -31.13 11.88 2.47
N GLY A 599 -31.47 11.47 3.68
CA GLY A 599 -32.55 12.03 4.48
C GLY A 599 -33.93 11.40 4.21
N GLU A 600 -34.04 10.49 3.24
CA GLU A 600 -35.28 9.77 2.96
C GLU A 600 -35.55 8.68 4.02
N GLU A 601 -36.82 8.51 4.40
CA GLU A 601 -37.26 7.48 5.35
C GLU A 601 -37.11 6.09 4.72
N ALA A 602 -36.07 5.36 5.16
CA ALA A 602 -35.83 3.99 4.75
C ALA A 602 -35.15 3.25 5.89
N SER A 603 -35.47 1.96 6.06
CA SER A 603 -34.81 1.08 7.04
C SER A 603 -33.57 0.36 6.48
N THR A 604 -33.45 0.34 5.15
CA THR A 604 -32.37 -0.29 4.40
C THR A 604 -32.01 0.55 3.19
N LEU A 605 -30.74 0.63 2.88
CA LEU A 605 -30.19 1.24 1.69
C LEU A 605 -29.55 0.15 0.83
N SER A 606 -29.76 0.20 -0.48
CA SER A 606 -29.10 -0.67 -1.46
C SER A 606 -28.43 0.16 -2.54
N LEU A 607 -27.35 -0.39 -3.11
CA LEU A 607 -26.57 0.22 -4.18
C LEU A 607 -26.34 -0.81 -5.28
N ASP A 608 -26.77 -0.46 -6.48
CA ASP A 608 -26.40 -1.15 -7.71
C ASP A 608 -25.22 -0.40 -8.35
N LEU A 609 -24.08 -1.07 -8.43
CA LEU A 609 -22.84 -0.52 -8.96
C LEU A 609 -22.33 -1.39 -10.11
N LYS A 610 -22.17 -0.75 -11.27
CA LYS A 610 -21.49 -1.32 -12.43
C LYS A 610 -20.20 -0.57 -12.65
N VAL A 611 -19.08 -1.28 -12.71
CA VAL A 611 -17.77 -0.70 -12.98
C VAL A 611 -17.06 -1.44 -14.11
N LYS A 612 -16.17 -0.72 -14.78
CA LYS A 612 -15.19 -1.25 -15.71
C LYS A 612 -13.82 -1.21 -15.03
N ALA A 613 -13.31 -2.37 -14.65
CA ALA A 613 -11.96 -2.51 -14.11
C ALA A 613 -10.98 -2.67 -15.27
N ASN A 614 -10.03 -1.74 -15.40
CA ASN A 614 -8.93 -1.87 -16.35
C ASN A 614 -7.77 -2.61 -15.68
N PHE A 615 -6.98 -3.36 -16.45
CA PHE A 615 -5.79 -4.05 -15.95
C PHE A 615 -4.75 -4.23 -17.06
N LEU A 616 -3.47 -4.25 -16.69
CA LEU A 616 -2.38 -4.63 -17.58
C LEU A 616 -2.13 -6.14 -17.46
N LYS A 617 -2.02 -6.82 -18.58
CA LYS A 617 -1.77 -8.26 -18.68
C LYS A 617 -0.44 -8.51 -19.36
N PHE A 618 0.45 -9.28 -18.71
CA PHE A 618 1.77 -9.63 -19.24
C PHE A 618 2.09 -11.11 -19.11
N LEU A 619 3.01 -11.60 -19.95
CA LEU A 619 3.45 -12.99 -19.99
C LEU A 619 4.50 -13.29 -18.92
N GLN A 620 4.34 -14.39 -18.17
CA GLN A 620 5.34 -14.80 -17.17
C GLN A 620 6.71 -15.15 -17.80
N SER A 621 6.73 -15.60 -19.06
CA SER A 621 7.98 -15.88 -19.79
C SER A 621 8.80 -14.63 -20.07
N ASP A 622 8.13 -13.50 -20.32
CA ASP A 622 8.78 -12.25 -20.70
C ASP A 622 9.41 -11.60 -19.46
N LEU A 623 8.68 -11.61 -18.34
CA LEU A 623 9.19 -11.27 -17.03
C LEU A 623 10.44 -12.10 -16.69
N ARG A 624 10.35 -13.42 -16.86
CA ARG A 624 11.46 -14.32 -16.54
C ARG A 624 12.70 -14.00 -17.37
N SER A 625 12.54 -13.78 -18.67
CA SER A 625 13.64 -13.44 -19.57
C SER A 625 14.29 -12.10 -19.20
N LEU A 626 13.48 -11.11 -18.82
CA LEU A 626 13.97 -9.82 -18.33
C LEU A 626 14.79 -9.99 -17.04
N ILE A 627 14.28 -10.77 -16.09
CA ILE A 627 14.97 -11.04 -14.82
C ILE A 627 16.31 -11.74 -15.03
N GLU A 628 16.33 -12.76 -15.90
CA GLU A 628 17.54 -13.53 -16.20
C GLU A 628 18.62 -12.62 -16.83
N SER A 629 18.23 -11.64 -17.64
CA SER A 629 19.13 -10.61 -18.16
C SER A 629 19.72 -9.73 -17.06
N GLU A 630 18.90 -9.28 -16.10
CA GLU A 630 19.33 -8.35 -15.04
C GLU A 630 20.28 -8.97 -14.01
N ILE A 631 20.10 -10.26 -13.69
CA ILE A 631 20.98 -10.94 -12.73
C ILE A 631 22.21 -11.57 -13.40
N SER A 632 22.29 -11.57 -14.74
CA SER A 632 23.36 -12.26 -15.48
C SER A 632 24.77 -11.81 -15.10
N SER A 633 24.93 -10.52 -14.77
CA SER A 633 26.22 -9.94 -14.35
C SER A 633 26.65 -10.34 -12.92
N ASP A 634 25.71 -10.78 -12.09
CA ASP A 634 25.96 -11.23 -10.72
C ASP A 634 26.29 -12.74 -10.62
N ILE A 635 26.11 -13.48 -11.73
CA ILE A 635 26.40 -14.91 -11.80
C ILE A 635 27.92 -15.11 -11.92
N PRO A 636 28.59 -15.83 -11.00
CA PRO A 636 30.01 -16.13 -11.11
C PRO A 636 30.32 -17.02 -12.34
N PRO A 637 31.52 -16.93 -12.94
CA PRO A 637 31.86 -17.60 -14.20
C PRO A 637 31.71 -19.14 -14.20
N ASP A 638 31.81 -19.78 -13.04
CA ASP A 638 31.72 -21.23 -12.87
C ASP A 638 30.32 -21.70 -12.44
N PHE A 639 29.30 -20.85 -12.54
CA PHE A 639 27.93 -21.12 -12.13
C PHE A 639 26.93 -20.82 -13.25
N ALA A 640 25.82 -21.56 -13.25
CA ALA A 640 24.68 -21.35 -14.11
C ALA A 640 23.40 -21.24 -13.27
N LEU A 641 22.43 -20.49 -13.76
CA LEU A 641 21.13 -20.35 -13.12
C LEU A 641 20.34 -21.66 -13.22
N ASP A 642 19.84 -22.14 -12.09
CA ASP A 642 18.88 -23.23 -12.02
C ASP A 642 17.46 -22.66 -12.12
N SER A 643 16.92 -22.69 -13.34
CA SER A 643 15.61 -22.12 -13.63
C SER A 643 14.47 -22.76 -12.84
N SER A 644 14.58 -24.05 -12.53
CA SER A 644 13.59 -24.86 -11.81
C SER A 644 13.47 -24.50 -10.33
N ASN A 645 14.58 -24.09 -9.70
CA ASN A 645 14.65 -23.75 -8.28
C ASN A 645 14.82 -22.24 -8.03
N THR A 646 14.57 -21.42 -9.06
CA THR A 646 14.58 -19.96 -8.95
C THR A 646 13.16 -19.46 -8.69
N GLN A 647 12.96 -18.79 -7.56
CA GLN A 647 11.67 -18.20 -7.19
C GLN A 647 11.65 -16.73 -7.58
N ILE A 648 10.57 -16.33 -8.25
CA ILE A 648 10.32 -14.94 -8.65
C ILE A 648 9.01 -14.52 -7.99
N SER A 649 9.05 -13.42 -7.25
CA SER A 649 7.88 -12.78 -6.66
C SER A 649 7.83 -11.34 -7.13
N ILE A 650 6.63 -10.82 -7.35
CA ILE A 650 6.39 -9.45 -7.78
C ILE A 650 5.46 -8.82 -6.76
N ASP A 651 5.83 -7.64 -6.27
CA ASP A 651 4.99 -6.88 -5.34
C ASP A 651 3.77 -6.28 -6.08
N PRO A 652 2.66 -6.02 -5.38
CA PRO A 652 1.51 -5.32 -5.96
C PRO A 652 1.99 -4.00 -6.59
N PRO A 653 1.80 -3.79 -7.90
CA PRO A 653 2.33 -2.61 -8.57
C PRO A 653 1.66 -1.34 -8.06
N GLN A 654 2.44 -0.27 -7.96
CA GLN A 654 1.87 1.07 -7.81
C GLN A 654 1.53 1.54 -9.22
N SER A 655 0.24 1.60 -9.54
CA SER A 655 -0.26 2.12 -10.80
C SER A 655 -0.44 3.63 -10.68
N ASP A 656 0.22 4.40 -11.55
CA ASP A 656 -0.05 5.83 -11.73
C ASP A 656 -1.06 5.97 -12.88
N PRO A 657 -2.31 6.38 -12.61
CA PRO A 657 -3.38 6.49 -13.61
C PRO A 657 -3.02 7.41 -14.79
N ASP A 658 -2.12 8.37 -14.59
CA ASP A 658 -1.81 9.41 -15.58
C ASP A 658 -0.69 8.99 -16.56
N THR A 659 0.09 7.96 -16.24
CA THR A 659 1.24 7.53 -17.06
C THR A 659 0.96 6.33 -17.96
N GLY A 660 -0.06 5.52 -17.63
CA GLY A 660 -0.40 4.30 -18.39
C GLY A 660 0.54 3.13 -18.16
N TYR A 661 1.46 3.24 -17.21
CA TYR A 661 2.47 2.25 -16.86
C TYR A 661 2.36 1.91 -15.36
N ALA A 662 2.63 0.66 -14.99
CA ALA A 662 2.68 0.27 -13.58
C ALA A 662 4.12 -0.03 -13.16
N ILE A 663 4.57 0.55 -12.06
CA ILE A 663 5.90 0.28 -11.51
C ILE A 663 5.76 -0.73 -10.39
N THR A 664 6.58 -1.78 -10.43
CA THR A 664 6.60 -2.82 -9.40
C THR A 664 8.02 -3.27 -9.09
N THR A 665 8.19 -3.92 -7.94
CA THR A 665 9.43 -4.54 -7.53
C THR A 665 9.35 -6.03 -7.79
N ALA A 666 10.29 -6.57 -8.57
CA ALA A 666 10.51 -8.00 -8.66
C ALA A 666 11.59 -8.43 -7.67
N THR A 667 11.28 -9.42 -6.84
CA THR A 667 12.21 -10.09 -5.94
C THR A 667 12.54 -11.47 -6.47
N VAL A 668 13.83 -11.74 -6.63
CA VAL A 668 14.36 -12.93 -7.28
C VAL A 668 15.26 -13.67 -6.30
N LYS A 669 14.84 -14.88 -5.92
CA LYS A 669 15.64 -15.85 -5.19
C LYS A 669 16.15 -16.88 -6.17
N ALA A 670 17.25 -16.54 -6.82
CA ALA A 670 17.90 -17.36 -7.84
C ALA A 670 18.78 -18.43 -7.19
N SER A 671 18.59 -19.67 -7.61
CA SER A 671 19.46 -20.79 -7.24
C SER A 671 20.50 -21.00 -8.33
N LEU A 672 21.78 -21.02 -7.97
CA LEU A 672 22.90 -21.22 -8.88
C LEU A 672 23.54 -22.60 -8.66
N MET A 673 23.73 -23.33 -9.74
CA MET A 673 24.44 -24.60 -9.78
C MET A 673 25.81 -24.42 -10.45
N PRO A 674 26.85 -25.14 -10.02
CA PRO A 674 28.15 -25.07 -10.68
C PRO A 674 28.05 -25.59 -12.12
N GLN A 675 28.59 -24.82 -13.06
CA GLN A 675 28.66 -25.17 -14.47
C GLN A 675 29.84 -26.12 -14.68
N LEU A 676 29.53 -27.41 -14.86
CA LEU A 676 30.54 -28.44 -15.06
C LEU A 676 30.67 -28.80 -16.54
N SER A 677 31.91 -28.81 -17.04
CA SER A 677 32.24 -29.47 -18.30
C SER A 677 32.20 -30.99 -18.09
N VAL A 678 31.02 -31.60 -18.33
CA VAL A 678 30.79 -33.04 -18.12
C VAL A 678 31.83 -33.87 -18.86
N SER A 679 32.22 -33.48 -20.07
CA SER A 679 33.24 -34.18 -20.87
C SER A 679 34.61 -34.19 -20.20
N ASP A 680 35.05 -33.10 -19.59
CA ASP A 680 36.37 -33.01 -18.97
C ASP A 680 36.43 -33.85 -17.69
N TYR A 681 35.38 -33.78 -16.88
CA TYR A 681 35.26 -34.64 -15.69
C TYR A 681 35.17 -36.12 -16.06
N GLN A 682 34.44 -36.50 -17.11
CA GLN A 682 34.41 -37.88 -17.61
C GLN A 682 35.81 -38.40 -18.01
N GLN A 683 36.62 -37.56 -18.67
CA GLN A 683 38.00 -37.92 -19.03
C GLN A 683 38.88 -38.08 -17.80
N GLN A 684 38.76 -37.17 -16.83
CA GLN A 684 39.55 -37.24 -15.60
C GLN A 684 39.14 -38.41 -14.69
N LEU A 685 37.87 -38.80 -14.69
CA LEU A 685 37.32 -39.89 -13.86
C LEU A 685 37.59 -41.29 -14.43
N LYS A 686 37.83 -41.41 -15.73
CA LYS A 686 38.11 -42.67 -16.43
C LYS A 686 39.13 -43.54 -15.68
N GLY A 687 38.75 -44.76 -15.33
CA GLY A 687 39.64 -45.75 -14.71
C GLY A 687 40.15 -45.40 -13.28
N LYS A 688 39.72 -44.27 -12.70
CA LYS A 688 40.06 -43.91 -11.31
C LYS A 688 39.36 -44.85 -10.33
N THR A 689 39.97 -45.05 -9.17
CA THR A 689 39.33 -45.74 -8.05
C THR A 689 38.22 -44.88 -7.46
N LEU A 690 37.24 -45.48 -6.77
CA LEU A 690 36.16 -44.75 -6.12
C LEU A 690 36.66 -43.63 -5.19
N ASN A 691 37.72 -43.89 -4.42
CA ASN A 691 38.32 -42.88 -3.53
C ASN A 691 38.99 -41.74 -4.30
N ALA A 692 39.72 -42.05 -5.38
CA ALA A 692 40.35 -41.03 -6.22
C ALA A 692 39.32 -40.19 -6.99
N ALA A 693 38.22 -40.81 -7.43
CA ALA A 693 37.09 -40.14 -8.04
C ALA A 693 36.40 -39.20 -7.03
N LYS A 694 36.14 -39.67 -5.80
CA LYS A 694 35.57 -38.85 -4.74
C LYS A 694 36.45 -37.64 -4.40
N THR A 695 37.76 -37.84 -4.29
CA THR A 695 38.71 -36.75 -4.01
C THR A 695 38.71 -35.69 -5.11
N LEU A 696 38.57 -36.12 -6.38
CA LEU A 696 38.47 -35.21 -7.52
C LEU A 696 37.14 -34.45 -7.53
N LEU A 697 36.03 -35.11 -7.18
CA LEU A 697 34.71 -34.46 -7.15
C LEU A 697 34.55 -33.49 -5.98
N GLN A 698 35.30 -33.69 -4.89
CA GLN A 698 35.34 -32.79 -3.74
C GLN A 698 35.90 -31.40 -4.07
N THR A 699 36.58 -31.21 -5.20
CA THR A 699 37.07 -29.89 -5.62
C THR A 699 35.97 -29.03 -6.23
N ILE A 700 34.79 -29.59 -6.52
CA ILE A 700 33.65 -28.85 -7.08
C ILE A 700 33.05 -27.95 -5.99
N PRO A 701 32.86 -26.65 -6.24
CA PRO A 701 32.22 -25.74 -5.30
C PRO A 701 30.85 -26.26 -4.85
N GLY A 702 30.59 -26.21 -3.55
CA GLY A 702 29.32 -26.66 -2.97
C GLY A 702 29.18 -28.19 -2.82
N TYR A 703 30.22 -28.99 -3.09
CA TYR A 703 30.18 -30.44 -2.93
C TYR A 703 29.74 -30.87 -1.52
N GLN A 704 28.72 -31.72 -1.43
CA GLN A 704 28.30 -32.36 -0.17
C GLN A 704 28.61 -33.86 -0.19
N LYS A 705 28.08 -34.56 -1.20
CA LYS A 705 28.15 -36.02 -1.30
C LYS A 705 28.12 -36.48 -2.74
N THR A 706 28.76 -37.62 -3.01
CA THR A 706 28.59 -38.38 -4.25
C THR A 706 27.98 -39.73 -3.97
N THR A 707 26.95 -40.07 -4.71
CA THR A 707 26.42 -41.44 -4.79
C THR A 707 26.93 -42.07 -6.10
N VAL A 708 27.66 -43.18 -6.00
CA VAL A 708 28.21 -43.88 -7.18
C VAL A 708 27.47 -45.18 -7.37
N ILE A 709 26.88 -45.35 -8.56
CA ILE A 709 26.15 -46.56 -8.96
C ILE A 709 26.87 -47.18 -10.14
N ILE A 710 27.46 -48.36 -9.97
CA ILE A 710 28.16 -49.09 -11.04
C ILE A 710 27.34 -50.32 -11.43
N ASN A 711 27.10 -50.48 -12.73
CA ASN A 711 26.36 -51.59 -13.30
C ASN A 711 27.23 -52.33 -14.35
N PRO A 712 27.41 -53.66 -14.27
CA PRO A 712 26.95 -54.57 -13.21
C PRO A 712 27.80 -54.44 -11.93
N ASN A 713 27.16 -54.58 -10.76
CA ASN A 713 27.86 -54.55 -9.48
C ASN A 713 28.51 -55.91 -9.16
N LEU A 714 29.81 -56.05 -9.42
CA LEU A 714 30.57 -57.28 -9.18
C LEU A 714 31.52 -57.12 -7.99
N PRO A 715 31.48 -58.01 -6.98
CA PRO A 715 32.34 -57.91 -5.80
C PRO A 715 33.82 -57.98 -6.21
N PHE A 716 34.65 -57.13 -5.60
CA PHE A 716 36.11 -57.00 -5.81
C PHE A 716 36.57 -56.44 -7.18
N ILE A 717 35.66 -56.21 -8.13
CA ILE A 717 36.00 -55.64 -9.47
C ILE A 717 35.48 -54.19 -9.61
N THR A 718 34.41 -53.81 -8.90
CA THR A 718 33.78 -52.49 -8.96
C THR A 718 34.44 -51.37 -8.15
N GLU A 719 35.69 -51.54 -7.71
CA GLU A 719 36.43 -50.48 -7.02
C GLU A 719 36.95 -49.37 -7.96
N LYS A 720 36.79 -49.55 -9.28
CA LYS A 720 37.25 -48.61 -10.32
C LYS A 720 36.10 -48.20 -11.26
N LEU A 721 36.16 -46.97 -11.73
CA LEU A 721 35.26 -46.45 -12.74
C LEU A 721 35.56 -47.02 -14.15
N PRO A 722 34.56 -47.09 -15.05
CA PRO A 722 34.74 -47.57 -16.42
C PRO A 722 35.90 -46.89 -17.16
N LEU A 723 36.54 -47.63 -18.06
CA LEU A 723 37.62 -47.13 -18.91
C LEU A 723 37.11 -46.32 -20.12
N ASN A 724 35.80 -46.38 -20.40
CA ASN A 724 35.17 -45.58 -21.45
C ASN A 724 34.48 -44.36 -20.81
N PRO A 725 34.91 -43.12 -21.08
CA PRO A 725 34.34 -41.91 -20.48
C PRO A 725 32.86 -41.74 -20.83
N ALA A 726 32.42 -42.18 -22.02
CA ALA A 726 31.01 -42.14 -22.43
C ALA A 726 30.10 -43.06 -21.59
N LYS A 727 30.68 -43.94 -20.76
CA LYS A 727 29.94 -44.81 -19.83
C LYS A 727 29.91 -44.27 -18.40
N ILE A 728 30.37 -43.04 -18.19
CA ILE A 728 30.34 -42.33 -16.91
C ILE A 728 29.30 -41.22 -17.01
N ASN A 729 28.12 -41.42 -16.44
CA ASN A 729 27.08 -40.39 -16.36
C ASN A 729 27.28 -39.56 -15.10
N LEU A 730 27.37 -38.24 -15.25
CA LEU A 730 27.46 -37.31 -14.14
C LEU A 730 26.14 -36.53 -14.06
N THR A 731 25.44 -36.60 -12.93
CA THR A 731 24.21 -35.85 -12.68
C THR A 731 24.40 -34.97 -11.45
N LEU A 732 23.87 -33.75 -11.51
CA LEU A 732 23.90 -32.79 -10.41
C LEU A 732 22.51 -32.76 -9.79
N GLU A 733 22.44 -32.92 -8.47
CA GLU A 733 21.22 -32.78 -7.70
C GLU A 733 21.44 -31.75 -6.57
N PRO A 734 20.48 -30.82 -6.35
CA PRO A 734 20.55 -29.93 -5.22
C PRO A 734 20.40 -30.75 -3.92
N SER A 735 21.31 -30.53 -2.97
CA SER A 735 21.16 -31.06 -1.61
C SER A 735 20.23 -30.15 -0.83
N ALA A 736 19.19 -30.71 -0.21
CA ALA A 736 18.43 -29.99 0.81
C ALA A 736 19.38 -29.59 1.96
N GLN A 737 19.25 -28.37 2.47
CA GLN A 737 19.87 -28.01 3.75
C GLN A 737 19.30 -28.94 4.84
N PRO A 738 20.15 -29.47 5.74
CA PRO A 738 19.66 -30.15 6.94
C PRO A 738 18.94 -29.21 7.89
#